data_AF-A0A3Q2VEK4-F1
#
_entry.id   AF-A0A3Q2VEK4-F1
#
_cell.length_a   1.000
_cell.length_b   1.000
_cell.length_c   1.000
_cell.angle_alpha   90.00
_cell.angle_beta   90.00
_cell.angle_gamma   90.00
#
_symmetry.space_group_name_H-M   'P 1'
#
loop_
_entity.id
_entity.type
_entity.pdbx_description
1 polymer ?
#
loop_
_entity_poly.entity_id
_entity_poly.type
_entity_poly.pdbx_seq_one_letter_code
_entity_poly.pdbx_strand_id
1 'polypeptide(L)'
;NVNAARNCGAVLFLFISYCIVQCILNAQGDKKGNEAPFLNTPLCFICFALCDSQPPVFIHRMMHWARRIEQEIDRVFQHITGAQQLKGIYNEERRRFSLVKNQPRKIVEKVASDIEKLLAKKRKALDRLASEAERLQREHLWQDEIKVKGEVENPSHIKLEFVYDPNFKNNVNYSYTAVQIPTDIYKGAPVILNELNWTQALEKVFMENSREDPSLLWQAFGSATGVTRYYPATPWKAPDKIDLYDVRRRPWYIQGASSPKDMVILVDVSGSVSGLTLKLIKASVMEMLDTLSDDDYVNVARFNEKAVAVVPCFSHLVQANVRNKKIFKDAVQQMQAKGTTDYKSGFHFAFNQLLNKTNVPRANCNKIIMLFTDGGEDRAQDVFMQYNWPNKTVRVFTFSVGQHNYDVTPLQWIACTNKGDCGLSRISVFCQEYLDVLGRPMVLAGSEAKQVQWTNVYQDALGLGMVVTGTLPVFNLTMDGNSQNQLILGVMGVDVHLDEIKRLTPRYNLGANGYIFAIDPNGYLLLHPNLQPKLVNLPEPVTLDFLDAELEDSNKEERYIDEVYRGYTWTPINGTDYSLGLVLPSYNEYYIKADLSDVMLQLHISHSLFFRVTDMQSLLPSSFESSGHVFLAPREYCKRLQLSDNNTQFLQNFLSLMLDLSPESDECDHGLIHNLIFDSRIIGQLASRVWKNKDLNSYGFLAVFASTDGGITRVFPNIAAELWDEDPEPFNSNFYRRSLDNKGYMFRSTLRSSENGTSEIVVSSAVEVNLAGKLLRPAVVGGKLDLEAWVDKFKILASNMSDGRQGSHKQCGPLRSCEMDCEMDTNELGCYLIDDGGFLVMSNQADHFQKIGLFFGDVDAPLMYALYNNSIFTRRQSFQYQSACEPVSSSHTGAAPRGVFVPSIADVLTDFEHAFVSLADVLIEGFETKESSCVTIQSQFYFTNTTNSYNMLQDCGNCSRLFHAKRIENTNLLFVVAEKLLCQSCEIETLTQVRTECILSEENPCEVLNNTRYRKGPTSCFDYSALENTSECGRGHSLQSSIGVLLFIQLTLPLFHLSHMQTL
;
A
#
# COMPACT_ATOMS: atom_id res chain seq x y z
N ASN A 1 -2.58 -35.97 -26.44
CA ASN A 1 -3.70 -35.24 -27.09
C ASN A 1 -3.42 -34.68 -28.50
N VAL A 2 -2.37 -35.07 -29.22
CA VAL A 2 -2.17 -34.68 -30.65
C VAL A 2 -2.51 -35.81 -31.64
N ASN A 3 -2.64 -37.06 -31.17
CA ASN A 3 -2.96 -38.22 -32.03
C ASN A 3 -4.45 -38.54 -32.17
N ALA A 4 -5.35 -37.88 -31.44
CA ALA A 4 -6.79 -38.12 -31.54
C ALA A 4 -7.47 -37.28 -32.66
N ALA A 5 -6.98 -36.06 -32.92
CA ALA A 5 -7.60 -35.14 -33.88
C ALA A 5 -7.34 -35.51 -35.36
N ARG A 6 -6.19 -36.15 -35.66
CA ARG A 6 -5.90 -36.65 -37.03
C ARG A 6 -6.78 -37.84 -37.44
N ASN A 7 -7.33 -38.58 -36.47
CA ASN A 7 -8.17 -39.74 -36.76
C ASN A 7 -9.63 -39.38 -37.07
N CYS A 8 -10.17 -38.26 -36.57
CA CYS A 8 -11.53 -37.84 -36.92
C CYS A 8 -11.68 -37.48 -38.41
N GLY A 9 -10.69 -36.81 -39.01
CA GLY A 9 -10.71 -36.49 -40.44
C GLY A 9 -10.61 -37.73 -41.34
N ALA A 10 -9.80 -38.72 -40.96
CA ALA A 10 -9.65 -39.97 -41.70
C ALA A 10 -10.90 -40.87 -41.57
N VAL A 11 -11.52 -40.92 -40.39
CA VAL A 11 -12.76 -41.68 -40.14
C VAL A 11 -13.93 -41.07 -40.91
N LEU A 12 -14.06 -39.73 -40.95
CA LEU A 12 -15.11 -39.05 -41.71
C LEU A 12 -14.95 -39.28 -43.23
N PHE A 13 -13.71 -39.25 -43.73
CA PHE A 13 -13.43 -39.51 -45.15
C PHE A 13 -13.70 -40.96 -45.55
N LEU A 14 -13.39 -41.92 -44.66
CA LEU A 14 -13.71 -43.34 -44.84
C LEU A 14 -15.22 -43.59 -44.76
N PHE A 15 -15.96 -42.90 -43.89
CA PHE A 15 -17.41 -43.04 -43.76
C PHE A 15 -18.15 -42.48 -44.99
N ILE A 16 -17.72 -41.32 -45.49
CA ILE A 16 -18.26 -40.71 -46.71
C ILE A 16 -17.92 -41.57 -47.93
N SER A 17 -16.69 -42.09 -48.02
CA SER A 17 -16.29 -43.01 -49.10
C SER A 17 -17.05 -44.34 -49.05
N TYR A 18 -17.32 -44.88 -47.85
CA TYR A 18 -18.12 -46.09 -47.67
C TYR A 18 -19.59 -45.88 -48.07
N CYS A 19 -20.19 -44.73 -47.72
CA CYS A 19 -21.55 -44.38 -48.14
C CYS A 19 -21.66 -44.17 -49.66
N ILE A 20 -20.66 -43.54 -50.29
CA ILE A 20 -20.61 -43.36 -51.76
C ILE A 20 -20.43 -44.71 -52.47
N VAL A 21 -19.54 -45.58 -51.97
CA VAL A 21 -19.34 -46.92 -52.53
C VAL A 21 -20.57 -47.81 -52.37
N GLN A 22 -21.29 -47.72 -51.24
CA GLN A 22 -22.57 -48.42 -51.04
C GLN A 22 -23.70 -47.87 -51.95
N CYS A 23 -23.77 -46.56 -52.17
CA CYS A 23 -24.70 -45.98 -53.14
C CYS A 23 -24.40 -46.41 -54.58
N ILE A 24 -23.11 -46.56 -54.95
CA ILE A 24 -22.69 -47.00 -56.29
C ILE A 24 -22.89 -48.51 -56.48
N LEU A 25 -22.63 -49.33 -55.45
CA LEU A 25 -22.85 -50.78 -55.48
C LEU A 25 -24.35 -51.13 -55.52
N ASN A 26 -25.21 -50.38 -54.83
CA ASN A 26 -26.67 -50.54 -54.92
C ASN A 26 -27.26 -50.05 -56.26
N ALA A 27 -26.56 -49.22 -57.02
CA ALA A 27 -27.00 -48.74 -58.33
C ALA A 27 -26.67 -49.71 -59.49
N GLN A 28 -25.82 -50.72 -59.28
CA GLN A 28 -25.43 -51.70 -60.31
C GLN A 28 -26.09 -53.08 -60.18
N GLY A 29 -26.94 -53.29 -59.18
CA GLY A 29 -27.56 -54.59 -58.91
C GLY A 29 -29.08 -54.57 -59.00
N ASP A 30 -29.68 -54.23 -60.15
CA ASP A 30 -31.09 -54.55 -60.35
C ASP A 30 -31.49 -54.82 -61.82
N LYS A 31 -31.41 -56.11 -62.19
CA LYS A 31 -32.21 -56.72 -63.27
C LYS A 31 -32.84 -57.98 -62.72
N LYS A 32 -34.02 -57.87 -62.10
CA LYS A 32 -35.24 -58.66 -62.36
C LYS A 32 -36.14 -58.76 -61.11
N GLY A 33 -37.34 -58.18 -61.22
CA GLY A 33 -38.60 -58.87 -60.87
C GLY A 33 -39.12 -58.78 -59.44
N ASN A 34 -40.13 -57.91 -59.29
CA ASN A 34 -41.32 -57.98 -58.42
C ASN A 34 -41.25 -57.81 -56.88
N GLU A 35 -42.22 -56.99 -56.45
CA GLU A 35 -42.81 -56.71 -55.12
C GLU A 35 -42.12 -55.71 -54.18
N ALA A 36 -42.86 -54.63 -53.91
CA ALA A 36 -42.56 -53.48 -53.03
C ALA A 36 -42.83 -53.82 -51.53
N PRO A 37 -42.48 -52.98 -50.52
CA PRO A 37 -43.02 -51.61 -50.38
C PRO A 37 -42.05 -50.53 -49.85
N PHE A 38 -42.49 -49.29 -50.05
CA PHE A 38 -42.02 -48.01 -49.50
C PHE A 38 -41.42 -48.08 -48.07
N LEU A 39 -40.25 -47.46 -47.87
CA LEU A 39 -39.91 -46.80 -46.60
C LEU A 39 -39.14 -45.50 -46.83
N ASN A 40 -39.53 -44.50 -46.03
CA ASN A 40 -39.29 -43.07 -46.14
C ASN A 40 -37.84 -42.59 -46.24
N THR A 41 -37.70 -41.46 -46.93
CA THR A 41 -36.56 -40.54 -47.04
C THR A 41 -36.63 -39.39 -46.01
N PRO A 42 -36.15 -39.53 -44.75
CA PRO A 42 -35.87 -38.37 -43.90
C PRO A 42 -34.38 -38.20 -43.53
N LEU A 43 -33.53 -39.22 -43.67
CA LEU A 43 -32.13 -39.14 -43.23
C LEU A 43 -31.21 -38.34 -44.17
N CYS A 44 -31.49 -38.32 -45.48
CA CYS A 44 -30.68 -37.56 -46.44
C CYS A 44 -30.91 -36.04 -46.33
N PHE A 45 -32.13 -35.61 -45.97
CA PHE A 45 -32.45 -34.19 -45.79
C PHE A 45 -31.85 -33.62 -44.50
N ILE A 46 -31.72 -34.42 -43.44
CA ILE A 46 -31.11 -33.97 -42.17
C ILE A 46 -29.58 -33.82 -42.32
N CYS A 47 -28.91 -34.67 -43.09
CA CYS A 47 -27.47 -34.49 -43.39
C CYS A 47 -27.20 -33.30 -44.32
N PHE A 48 -28.09 -32.98 -45.26
CA PHE A 48 -27.93 -31.79 -46.10
C PHE A 48 -28.27 -30.49 -45.35
N ALA A 49 -29.27 -30.50 -44.46
CA ALA A 49 -29.63 -29.33 -43.65
C ALA A 49 -28.63 -29.02 -42.52
N LEU A 50 -27.90 -30.01 -41.99
CA LEU A 50 -26.84 -29.79 -40.99
C LEU A 50 -25.49 -29.38 -41.60
N CYS A 51 -25.30 -29.54 -42.91
CA CYS A 51 -24.09 -29.11 -43.63
C CYS A 51 -24.19 -27.70 -44.25
N ASP A 52 -25.36 -27.04 -44.18
CA ASP A 52 -25.59 -25.71 -44.79
C ASP A 52 -25.57 -24.56 -43.75
N SER A 53 -24.84 -24.75 -42.65
CA SER A 53 -24.63 -23.72 -41.62
C SER A 53 -23.41 -22.84 -41.96
N GLN A 54 -23.53 -21.97 -42.98
CA GLN A 54 -22.53 -20.96 -43.41
C GLN A 54 -21.26 -20.77 -42.53
N PRO A 55 -20.10 -21.42 -42.80
CA PRO A 55 -18.85 -21.08 -42.07
C PRO A 55 -17.67 -20.44 -42.84
N PRO A 56 -17.30 -20.76 -44.11
CA PRO A 56 -15.97 -20.36 -44.62
C PRO A 56 -15.89 -18.91 -45.10
N VAL A 57 -16.99 -18.31 -45.59
CA VAL A 57 -16.96 -16.97 -46.20
C VAL A 57 -16.86 -15.87 -45.14
N PHE A 58 -17.55 -16.02 -44.01
CA PHE A 58 -17.58 -15.00 -42.96
C PHE A 58 -16.24 -14.87 -42.24
N ILE A 59 -15.64 -16.00 -41.87
CA ILE A 59 -14.32 -16.06 -41.23
C ILE A 59 -13.27 -15.38 -42.12
N HIS A 60 -13.33 -15.63 -43.44
CA HIS A 60 -12.39 -15.04 -44.39
C HIS A 60 -12.58 -13.52 -44.51
N ARG A 61 -13.82 -12.99 -44.44
CA ARG A 61 -14.06 -11.54 -44.44
C ARG A 61 -13.54 -10.87 -43.18
N MET A 62 -13.79 -11.45 -42.01
CA MET A 62 -13.31 -10.88 -40.75
C MET A 62 -11.79 -10.88 -40.65
N MET A 63 -11.14 -11.95 -41.13
CA MET A 63 -9.67 -11.98 -41.25
C MET A 63 -9.16 -10.90 -42.22
N HIS A 64 -9.89 -10.66 -43.32
CA HIS A 64 -9.54 -9.62 -44.28
C HIS A 64 -9.69 -8.20 -43.69
N TRP A 65 -10.79 -7.91 -43.00
CA TRP A 65 -10.98 -6.61 -42.32
C TRP A 65 -9.96 -6.38 -41.21
N ALA A 66 -9.71 -7.37 -40.36
CA ALA A 66 -8.70 -7.27 -39.30
C ALA A 66 -7.31 -6.96 -39.88
N ARG A 67 -6.94 -7.60 -40.99
CA ARG A 67 -5.68 -7.34 -41.69
C ARG A 67 -5.61 -5.95 -42.32
N ARG A 68 -6.71 -5.42 -42.84
CA ARG A 68 -6.79 -4.05 -43.36
C ARG A 68 -6.61 -3.02 -42.24
N ILE A 69 -7.24 -3.26 -41.09
CA ILE A 69 -7.09 -2.41 -39.90
C ILE A 69 -5.63 -2.44 -39.42
N GLU A 70 -5.03 -3.62 -39.31
CA GLU A 70 -3.61 -3.80 -38.95
C GLU A 70 -2.69 -3.01 -39.87
N GLN A 71 -2.85 -3.16 -41.19
CA GLN A 71 -2.02 -2.48 -42.18
C GLN A 71 -2.15 -0.96 -42.14
N GLU A 72 -3.38 -0.45 -41.90
CA GLU A 72 -3.61 0.98 -41.81
C GLU A 72 -3.01 1.57 -40.53
N ILE A 73 -3.16 0.88 -39.39
CA ILE A 73 -2.50 1.22 -38.13
C ILE A 73 -0.99 1.31 -38.37
N ASP A 74 -0.35 0.23 -38.82
CA ASP A 74 1.11 0.20 -38.97
C ASP A 74 1.62 1.28 -39.94
N ARG A 75 0.95 1.44 -41.09
CA ARG A 75 1.30 2.46 -42.07
C ARG A 75 1.23 3.88 -41.49
N VAL A 76 0.12 4.22 -40.84
CA VAL A 76 -0.12 5.59 -40.34
C VAL A 76 0.78 5.89 -39.16
N PHE A 77 0.92 4.99 -38.19
CA PHE A 77 1.72 5.22 -37.00
C PHE A 77 3.22 5.30 -37.30
N GLN A 78 3.77 4.40 -38.14
CA GLN A 78 5.17 4.50 -38.54
C GLN A 78 5.45 5.82 -39.25
N HIS A 79 4.52 6.26 -40.10
CA HIS A 79 4.68 7.50 -40.82
C HIS A 79 4.61 8.71 -39.88
N ILE A 80 3.58 8.83 -39.06
CA ILE A 80 3.31 10.06 -38.29
C ILE A 80 4.24 10.23 -37.08
N THR A 81 4.45 9.18 -36.30
CA THR A 81 5.26 9.26 -35.06
C THR A 81 6.73 9.51 -35.35
N GLY A 82 7.25 9.01 -36.47
CA GLY A 82 8.66 9.10 -36.84
C GLY A 82 9.56 8.10 -36.11
N ALA A 83 9.01 6.99 -35.62
CA ALA A 83 9.76 5.97 -34.86
C ALA A 83 11.02 5.48 -35.61
N GLN A 84 10.92 5.24 -36.92
CA GLN A 84 12.07 4.79 -37.73
C GLN A 84 13.15 5.88 -37.86
N GLN A 85 12.74 7.14 -38.02
CA GLN A 85 13.65 8.28 -38.11
C GLN A 85 14.38 8.49 -36.78
N LEU A 86 13.67 8.32 -35.65
CA LEU A 86 14.29 8.40 -34.32
C LEU A 86 15.39 7.33 -34.14
N LYS A 87 15.16 6.09 -34.62
CA LYS A 87 16.20 5.04 -34.65
C LYS A 87 17.42 5.48 -35.47
N GLY A 88 17.20 6.16 -36.59
CA GLY A 88 18.28 6.76 -37.40
C GLY A 88 19.08 7.79 -36.63
N ILE A 89 18.41 8.73 -35.95
CA ILE A 89 19.05 9.81 -35.18
C ILE A 89 19.92 9.25 -34.04
N TYR A 90 19.46 8.24 -33.29
CA TYR A 90 20.28 7.59 -32.26
C TYR A 90 21.56 6.95 -32.83
N ASN A 91 21.51 6.42 -34.05
CA ASN A 91 22.69 5.87 -34.72
C ASN A 91 23.64 6.97 -35.23
N GLU A 92 23.11 8.10 -35.71
CA GLU A 92 23.89 9.28 -36.13
C GLU A 92 24.70 9.86 -34.95
N GLU A 93 24.08 9.97 -33.77
CA GLU A 93 24.70 10.60 -32.58
C GLU A 93 25.50 9.61 -31.71
N ARG A 94 25.81 8.40 -32.22
CA ARG A 94 26.49 7.32 -31.48
C ARG A 94 27.80 7.73 -30.80
N ARG A 95 28.50 8.74 -31.31
CA ARG A 95 29.79 9.21 -30.76
C ARG A 95 29.65 10.02 -29.48
N ARG A 96 28.45 10.49 -29.13
CA ARG A 96 28.20 11.38 -27.97
C ARG A 96 27.83 10.67 -26.68
N PHE A 97 27.69 9.34 -26.71
CA PHE A 97 27.33 8.57 -25.53
C PHE A 97 28.06 7.22 -25.47
N SER A 98 28.12 6.68 -24.26
CA SER A 98 28.65 5.35 -23.97
C SER A 98 27.52 4.44 -23.48
N LEU A 99 27.68 3.13 -23.71
CA LEU A 99 26.75 2.12 -23.21
C LEU A 99 27.34 1.48 -21.97
N VAL A 100 26.70 1.71 -20.82
CA VAL A 100 27.13 1.15 -19.54
C VAL A 100 26.27 -0.08 -19.22
N LYS A 101 26.90 -1.16 -18.77
CA LYS A 101 26.20 -2.38 -18.39
C LYS A 101 25.73 -2.29 -16.94
N ASN A 102 24.43 -2.50 -16.71
CA ASN A 102 23.89 -2.75 -15.39
C ASN A 102 24.34 -4.14 -14.92
N GLN A 103 25.03 -4.18 -13.77
CA GLN A 103 25.44 -5.43 -13.13
C GLN A 103 24.60 -5.60 -11.87
N PRO A 104 23.44 -6.30 -11.93
CA PRO A 104 22.45 -6.32 -10.85
C PRO A 104 23.07 -6.64 -9.49
N ARG A 105 23.89 -7.69 -9.42
CA ARG A 105 24.57 -8.10 -8.19
C ARG A 105 25.45 -7.00 -7.57
N LYS A 106 26.25 -6.31 -8.37
CA LYS A 106 27.11 -5.23 -7.86
C LYS A 106 26.31 -4.00 -7.44
N ILE A 107 25.21 -3.72 -8.12
CA ILE A 107 24.32 -2.61 -7.77
C ILE A 107 23.69 -2.89 -6.40
N VAL A 108 23.11 -4.07 -6.22
CA VAL A 108 22.48 -4.47 -4.95
C VAL A 108 23.50 -4.54 -3.82
N GLU A 109 24.67 -5.14 -4.02
CA GLU A 109 25.75 -5.19 -3.01
C GLU A 109 26.24 -3.79 -2.61
N LYS A 110 26.36 -2.86 -3.58
CA LYS A 110 26.74 -1.47 -3.30
C LYS A 110 25.66 -0.75 -2.48
N VAL A 111 24.41 -0.81 -2.93
CA VAL A 111 23.29 -0.14 -2.24
C VAL A 111 23.10 -0.70 -0.84
N ALA A 112 23.19 -2.02 -0.67
CA ALA A 112 23.14 -2.65 0.65
C ALA A 112 24.27 -2.16 1.56
N SER A 113 25.49 -2.02 1.06
CA SER A 113 26.62 -1.47 1.82
C SER A 113 26.43 0.01 2.19
N ASP A 114 25.83 0.81 1.31
CA ASP A 114 25.58 2.22 1.58
C ASP A 114 24.46 2.42 2.61
N ILE A 115 23.41 1.59 2.58
CA ILE A 115 22.36 1.53 3.61
C ILE A 115 22.95 1.03 4.95
N GLU A 116 23.78 -0.01 4.94
CA GLU A 116 24.48 -0.50 6.14
C GLU A 116 25.27 0.63 6.82
N LYS A 117 26.05 1.41 6.05
CA LYS A 117 26.80 2.55 6.59
C LYS A 117 25.90 3.64 7.16
N LEU A 118 24.77 3.91 6.50
CA LEU A 118 23.78 4.87 6.99
C LEU A 118 23.25 4.43 8.35
N LEU A 119 22.72 3.21 8.44
CA LEU A 119 22.14 2.66 9.67
C LEU A 119 23.19 2.48 10.77
N ALA A 120 24.44 2.16 10.44
CA ALA A 120 25.54 2.07 11.39
C ALA A 120 25.88 3.43 12.04
N LYS A 121 25.80 4.54 11.29
CA LYS A 121 25.98 5.89 11.88
C LYS A 121 24.88 6.21 12.90
N LYS A 122 23.63 5.89 12.57
CA LYS A 122 22.48 6.10 13.46
C LYS A 122 22.57 5.22 14.71
N ARG A 123 22.99 3.97 14.55
CA ARG A 123 23.31 3.05 15.66
C ARG A 123 24.36 3.62 16.61
N LYS A 124 25.46 4.17 16.08
CA LYS A 124 26.51 4.79 16.92
C LYS A 124 25.96 5.95 17.76
N ALA A 125 25.07 6.77 17.19
CA ALA A 125 24.43 7.87 17.91
C ALA A 125 23.52 7.35 19.05
N LEU A 126 22.75 6.29 18.80
CA LEU A 126 21.92 5.61 19.81
C LEU A 126 22.74 5.01 20.95
N ASP A 127 23.82 4.30 20.63
CA ASP A 127 24.71 3.67 21.63
C ASP A 127 25.29 4.73 22.59
N ARG A 128 25.68 5.89 22.06
CA ARG A 128 26.17 7.04 22.86
C ARG A 128 25.06 7.63 23.73
N LEU A 129 23.87 7.86 23.17
CA LEU A 129 22.73 8.42 23.91
C LEU A 129 22.31 7.52 25.08
N ALA A 130 22.17 6.21 24.83
CA ALA A 130 21.78 5.27 25.87
C ALA A 130 22.85 5.19 26.97
N SER A 131 24.13 5.09 26.61
CA SER A 131 25.23 5.02 27.58
C SER A 131 25.33 6.28 28.46
N GLU A 132 25.16 7.47 27.86
CA GLU A 132 25.14 8.72 28.63
C GLU A 132 23.89 8.87 29.49
N ALA A 133 22.72 8.45 29.02
CA ALA A 133 21.49 8.48 29.82
C ALA A 133 21.61 7.63 31.09
N GLU A 134 22.15 6.41 30.98
CA GLU A 134 22.38 5.55 32.13
C GLU A 134 23.37 6.14 33.13
N ARG A 135 24.43 6.79 32.62
CA ARG A 135 25.44 7.46 33.45
C ARG A 135 24.83 8.65 34.19
N LEU A 136 24.12 9.51 33.47
CA LEU A 136 23.49 10.73 34.00
C LEU A 136 22.46 10.40 35.08
N GLN A 137 21.61 9.39 34.85
CA GLN A 137 20.61 9.01 35.82
C GLN A 137 21.22 8.35 37.06
N ARG A 138 22.30 7.59 36.92
CA ARG A 138 23.02 7.03 38.06
C ARG A 138 23.63 8.11 38.96
N GLU A 139 24.05 9.23 38.37
CA GLU A 139 24.62 10.38 39.08
C GLU A 139 23.54 11.31 39.67
N HIS A 140 22.27 11.16 39.27
CA HIS A 140 21.17 12.02 39.70
C HIS A 140 20.77 11.75 41.16
N LEU A 141 20.52 12.83 41.89
CA LEU A 141 20.03 12.77 43.27
C LEU A 141 18.54 13.13 43.28
N TRP A 142 17.72 12.20 43.78
CA TRP A 142 16.28 12.40 43.90
C TRP A 142 15.94 13.55 44.84
N GLN A 143 15.01 14.41 44.42
CA GLN A 143 14.53 15.55 45.22
C GLN A 143 13.00 15.53 45.30
N ASP A 144 12.45 15.36 46.51
CA ASP A 144 10.99 15.34 46.72
C ASP A 144 10.35 16.73 46.69
N GLU A 145 11.08 17.77 47.13
CA GLU A 145 10.59 19.15 47.22
C GLU A 145 11.12 20.05 46.09
N ILE A 146 11.06 19.57 44.84
CA ILE A 146 11.30 20.45 43.68
C ILE A 146 10.12 21.42 43.56
N LYS A 147 10.23 22.57 44.23
CA LYS A 147 9.36 23.70 43.94
C LYS A 147 9.81 24.26 42.60
N VAL A 148 8.91 24.22 41.61
CA VAL A 148 9.03 25.06 40.42
C VAL A 148 9.21 26.49 40.94
N LYS A 149 10.41 27.06 40.82
CA LYS A 149 10.62 28.46 41.18
C LYS A 149 9.79 29.30 40.22
N GLY A 150 8.60 29.69 40.68
CA GLY A 150 7.62 30.49 39.96
C GLY A 150 6.29 29.75 39.75
N GLU A 151 5.28 30.09 40.54
CA GLU A 151 4.01 30.47 39.93
C GLU A 151 4.33 31.65 39.00
N VAL A 152 4.59 31.35 37.74
CA VAL A 152 4.74 32.39 36.73
C VAL A 152 3.35 32.65 36.18
N GLU A 153 2.64 33.58 36.82
CA GLU A 153 1.73 34.46 36.08
C GLU A 153 2.53 34.99 34.87
N ASN A 154 2.16 34.55 33.67
CA ASN A 154 2.87 34.65 32.39
C ASN A 154 4.08 33.72 32.24
N PRO A 155 3.94 32.47 31.72
CA PRO A 155 5.09 31.77 31.19
C PRO A 155 5.71 32.70 30.17
N SER A 156 6.89 33.22 30.50
CA SER A 156 7.79 33.75 29.51
C SER A 156 8.08 32.52 28.65
N HIS A 157 7.29 32.35 27.58
CA HIS A 157 7.74 31.69 26.40
C HIS A 157 9.15 32.22 26.21
N ILE A 158 10.17 31.38 26.43
CA ILE A 158 11.44 31.61 25.77
C ILE A 158 10.99 31.79 24.33
N LYS A 159 11.06 33.02 23.81
CA LYS A 159 10.60 33.32 22.47
C LYS A 159 11.68 32.74 21.57
N LEU A 160 11.58 31.43 21.38
CA LEU A 160 12.47 30.65 20.57
C LEU A 160 12.22 31.09 19.13
N GLU A 161 13.28 31.54 18.49
CA GLU A 161 13.26 31.71 17.05
C GLU A 161 13.35 30.31 16.43
N PHE A 162 12.30 29.93 15.71
CA PHE A 162 12.29 28.69 14.96
C PHE A 162 12.58 29.02 13.49
N VAL A 163 13.48 28.25 12.89
CA VAL A 163 13.86 28.39 11.48
C VAL A 163 13.32 27.17 10.74
N TYR A 164 12.70 27.41 9.59
CA TYR A 164 12.24 26.33 8.73
C TYR A 164 13.44 25.52 8.22
N ASP A 165 13.49 24.23 8.53
CA ASP A 165 14.50 23.32 8.00
C ASP A 165 13.86 22.31 7.01
N PRO A 166 14.33 22.27 5.75
CA PRO A 166 13.80 21.35 4.74
C PRO A 166 13.94 19.86 5.08
N ASN A 167 14.97 19.47 5.85
CA ASN A 167 15.17 18.06 6.23
C ASN A 167 14.11 17.61 7.24
N PHE A 168 13.66 18.51 8.11
CA PHE A 168 12.61 18.27 9.10
C PHE A 168 11.20 18.59 8.59
N LYS A 169 11.09 19.29 7.44
CA LYS A 169 9.84 19.83 6.87
C LYS A 169 9.04 20.66 7.88
N ASN A 170 9.73 21.27 8.85
CA ASN A 170 9.12 21.96 9.97
C ASN A 170 10.05 23.07 10.50
N ASN A 171 9.50 23.93 11.35
CA ASN A 171 10.22 25.00 12.01
C ASN A 171 10.93 24.46 13.26
N VAL A 172 12.26 24.48 13.26
CA VAL A 172 13.08 23.86 14.31
C VAL A 172 14.01 24.87 14.99
N ASN A 173 14.44 24.53 16.19
CA ASN A 173 15.43 25.27 16.97
C ASN A 173 16.53 24.31 17.45
N TYR A 174 17.76 24.55 17.00
CA TYR A 174 18.92 23.72 17.31
C TYR A 174 19.59 24.02 18.67
N SER A 175 19.13 25.07 19.36
CA SER A 175 19.71 25.51 20.65
C SER A 175 19.08 24.83 21.86
N TYR A 176 17.94 24.18 21.70
CA TYR A 176 17.20 23.55 22.80
C TYR A 176 16.56 22.22 22.38
N THR A 177 16.23 21.42 23.38
CA THR A 177 15.35 20.25 23.27
C THR A 177 13.91 20.65 23.56
N ALA A 178 12.97 19.95 22.94
CA ALA A 178 11.55 20.05 23.28
C ALA A 178 11.13 18.85 24.14
N VAL A 179 10.09 19.04 24.94
CA VAL A 179 9.52 18.02 25.81
C VAL A 179 8.02 17.91 25.55
N GLN A 180 7.56 16.69 25.28
CA GLN A 180 6.15 16.34 25.20
C GLN A 180 5.76 15.55 26.46
N ILE A 181 4.67 15.98 27.10
CA ILE A 181 4.07 15.31 28.25
C ILE A 181 2.63 14.98 27.85
N PRO A 182 2.19 13.70 27.99
CA PRO A 182 0.81 13.31 27.74
C PRO A 182 -0.19 14.15 28.55
N THR A 183 -1.34 14.45 27.95
CA THR A 183 -2.35 15.35 28.51
C THR A 183 -2.92 14.88 29.85
N ASP A 184 -2.92 13.57 30.11
CA ASP A 184 -3.42 12.96 31.35
C ASP A 184 -2.39 12.92 32.49
N ILE A 185 -1.14 13.34 32.23
CA ILE A 185 -0.05 13.36 33.23
C ILE A 185 0.14 14.77 33.80
N TYR A 186 0.09 14.89 35.13
CA TYR A 186 0.31 16.17 35.79
C TYR A 186 1.79 16.58 35.76
N LYS A 187 2.09 17.65 35.01
CA LYS A 187 3.45 18.21 34.84
C LYS A 187 4.17 18.60 36.14
N GLY A 188 3.44 18.90 37.21
CA GLY A 188 4.00 19.31 38.50
C GLY A 188 4.29 18.15 39.45
N ALA A 189 4.04 16.90 39.06
CA ALA A 189 4.30 15.75 39.91
C ALA A 189 5.82 15.62 40.18
N PRO A 190 6.26 15.33 41.42
CA PRO A 190 7.69 15.21 41.75
C PRO A 190 8.44 14.20 40.88
N VAL A 191 7.78 13.10 40.49
CA VAL A 191 8.33 12.09 39.57
C VAL A 191 8.65 12.72 38.21
N ILE A 192 7.72 13.50 37.65
CA ILE A 192 7.89 14.17 36.36
C ILE A 192 8.94 15.28 36.45
N LEU A 193 8.95 16.07 37.53
CA LEU A 193 9.94 17.12 37.73
C LEU A 193 11.37 16.57 37.86
N ASN A 194 11.55 15.43 38.54
CA ASN A 194 12.85 14.76 38.60
C ASN A 194 13.27 14.23 37.22
N GLU A 195 12.34 13.63 36.46
CA GLU A 195 12.59 13.22 35.08
C GLU A 195 13.05 14.39 34.20
N LEU A 196 12.36 15.53 34.29
CA LEU A 196 12.74 16.72 33.55
C LEU A 196 14.12 17.27 33.93
N ASN A 197 14.51 17.12 35.20
CA ASN A 197 15.78 17.60 35.73
C ASN A 197 16.97 16.80 35.18
N TRP A 198 16.97 15.47 35.33
CA TRP A 198 18.10 14.66 34.88
C TRP A 198 18.16 14.55 33.35
N THR A 199 17.01 14.45 32.67
CA THR A 199 16.97 14.37 31.20
C THR A 199 17.39 15.66 30.52
N GLN A 200 17.43 16.80 31.24
CA GLN A 200 17.95 18.05 30.69
C GLN A 200 19.43 17.94 30.30
N ALA A 201 20.22 17.12 31.00
CA ALA A 201 21.63 16.91 30.67
C ALA A 201 21.85 16.20 29.32
N LEU A 202 20.83 15.49 28.79
CA LEU A 202 20.88 14.86 27.46
C LEU A 202 20.92 15.86 26.31
N GLU A 203 20.49 17.10 26.53
CA GLU A 203 20.50 18.17 25.52
C GLU A 203 21.88 18.36 24.88
N LYS A 204 22.93 18.33 25.70
CA LYS A 204 24.32 18.43 25.23
C LYS A 204 24.69 17.26 24.30
N VAL A 205 24.26 16.04 24.65
CA VAL A 205 24.57 14.83 23.86
C VAL A 205 23.82 14.85 22.53
N PHE A 206 22.55 15.26 22.54
CA PHE A 206 21.76 15.43 21.31
C PHE A 206 22.41 16.41 20.33
N MET A 207 22.90 17.55 20.85
CA MET A 207 23.62 18.55 20.04
C MET A 207 24.96 18.02 19.52
N GLU A 208 25.72 17.30 20.34
CA GLU A 208 27.00 16.70 19.93
C GLU A 208 26.81 15.68 18.81
N ASN A 209 25.77 14.84 18.91
CA ASN A 209 25.42 13.90 17.85
C ASN A 209 25.05 14.62 16.55
N SER A 210 24.20 15.65 16.61
CA SER A 210 23.79 16.41 15.42
C SER A 210 24.96 17.19 14.79
N ARG A 211 25.93 17.63 15.59
CA ARG A 211 27.19 18.23 15.08
C ARG A 211 28.11 17.21 14.42
N GLU A 212 28.14 15.97 14.90
CA GLU A 212 28.93 14.87 14.34
C GLU A 212 28.31 14.33 13.04
N ASP A 213 26.98 14.18 13.01
CA ASP A 213 26.21 13.75 11.84
C ASP A 213 25.03 14.71 11.58
N PRO A 214 25.21 15.70 10.69
CA PRO A 214 24.15 16.63 10.29
C PRO A 214 22.96 15.97 9.57
N SER A 215 23.07 14.70 9.13
CA SER A 215 21.94 13.98 8.53
C SER A 215 21.03 13.32 9.57
N LEU A 216 21.34 13.43 10.88
CA LEU A 216 20.44 12.96 11.94
C LEU A 216 19.14 13.76 11.95
N LEU A 217 18.05 13.02 11.90
CA LEU A 217 16.69 13.55 12.06
C LEU A 217 16.33 13.56 13.56
N TRP A 218 15.07 13.31 13.90
CA TRP A 218 14.64 13.34 15.29
C TRP A 218 15.42 12.34 16.13
N GLN A 219 16.01 12.86 17.21
CA GLN A 219 16.55 12.07 18.29
C GLN A 219 15.58 12.21 19.47
N ALA A 220 15.13 11.11 20.05
CA ALA A 220 14.14 11.12 21.12
C ALA A 220 14.50 10.17 22.26
N PHE A 221 14.21 10.61 23.49
CA PHE A 221 14.15 9.76 24.67
C PHE A 221 12.71 9.68 25.15
N GLY A 222 12.12 8.49 25.08
CA GLY A 222 10.84 8.20 25.72
C GLY A 222 11.08 7.62 27.10
N SER A 223 10.69 8.34 28.15
CA SER A 223 10.81 7.88 29.54
C SER A 223 9.69 6.88 29.87
N ALA A 224 9.97 5.94 30.78
CA ALA A 224 8.98 5.03 31.35
C ALA A 224 7.84 5.78 32.08
N THR A 225 8.10 7.03 32.47
CA THR A 225 7.11 7.94 33.07
C THR A 225 6.13 8.56 32.07
N GLY A 226 6.34 8.37 30.76
CA GLY A 226 5.54 8.95 29.68
C GLY A 226 6.08 10.26 29.11
N VAL A 227 7.08 10.87 29.75
CA VAL A 227 7.75 12.09 29.24
C VAL A 227 8.58 11.76 28.01
N THR A 228 8.43 12.53 26.93
CA THR A 228 9.26 12.42 25.74
C THR A 228 10.11 13.67 25.57
N ARG A 229 11.43 13.52 25.47
CA ARG A 229 12.33 14.63 25.12
C ARG A 229 12.93 14.39 23.75
N TYR A 230 12.85 15.37 22.86
CA TYR A 230 13.32 15.23 21.48
C TYR A 230 14.12 16.46 21.01
N TYR A 231 14.98 16.24 20.02
CA TYR A 231 15.88 17.24 19.44
C TYR A 231 15.89 17.15 17.90
N PRO A 232 15.93 18.30 17.17
CA PRO A 232 15.87 19.68 17.67
C PRO A 232 14.50 20.06 18.26
N ALA A 233 14.38 21.21 18.92
CA ALA A 233 13.09 21.65 19.44
C ALA A 233 12.19 22.12 18.28
N THR A 234 10.95 21.61 18.23
CA THR A 234 9.87 22.12 17.37
C THR A 234 8.60 22.29 18.20
N PRO A 235 7.76 23.29 17.91
CA PRO A 235 6.43 23.32 18.49
C PRO A 235 5.69 22.02 18.17
N TRP A 236 5.05 21.45 19.18
CA TRP A 236 4.17 20.30 19.01
C TRP A 236 2.94 20.73 18.22
N LYS A 237 2.60 20.01 17.14
CA LYS A 237 1.37 20.26 16.38
C LYS A 237 0.18 19.81 17.24
N ALA A 238 -0.32 20.70 18.10
CA ALA A 238 -1.57 20.47 18.80
C ALA A 238 -2.69 20.42 17.74
N PRO A 239 -3.43 19.31 17.60
CA PRO A 239 -4.60 19.27 16.74
C PRO A 239 -5.66 20.26 17.27
N ASP A 240 -6.65 20.62 16.44
CA ASP A 240 -7.88 21.30 16.91
C ASP A 240 -8.65 20.46 17.96
N LYS A 241 -8.23 19.20 18.17
CA LYS A 241 -8.73 18.24 19.15
C LYS A 241 -7.65 17.89 20.18
N ILE A 242 -8.08 17.43 21.35
CA ILE A 242 -7.21 16.98 22.45
C ILE A 242 -6.23 15.92 21.93
N ASP A 243 -4.93 16.15 22.17
CA ASP A 243 -3.88 15.19 21.84
C ASP A 243 -3.84 14.04 22.87
N LEU A 244 -3.93 12.81 22.34
CA LEU A 244 -3.86 11.56 23.10
C LEU A 244 -2.49 10.86 22.91
N TYR A 245 -1.47 11.58 22.44
CA TYR A 245 -0.13 11.03 22.26
C TYR A 245 0.46 10.59 23.61
N ASP A 246 0.84 9.32 23.67
CA ASP A 246 1.67 8.72 24.72
C ASP A 246 2.78 7.90 24.07
N VAL A 247 4.02 8.17 24.46
CA VAL A 247 5.21 7.50 23.90
C VAL A 247 5.23 6.01 24.18
N ARG A 248 4.69 5.59 25.33
CA ARG A 248 4.74 4.19 25.77
C ARG A 248 3.84 3.27 24.96
N ARG A 249 2.88 3.86 24.24
CA ARG A 249 1.98 3.18 23.30
C ARG A 249 2.54 3.14 21.89
N ARG A 250 3.67 3.80 21.63
CA ARG A 250 4.23 3.85 20.27
C ARG A 250 4.96 2.55 19.95
N PRO A 251 4.82 2.04 18.71
CA PRO A 251 5.48 0.79 18.31
C PRO A 251 6.98 0.79 18.60
N TRP A 252 7.66 1.91 18.36
CA TRP A 252 9.11 2.05 18.61
C TRP A 252 9.47 1.89 20.09
N TYR A 253 8.66 2.42 21.00
CA TYR A 253 8.89 2.25 22.44
C TYR A 253 8.66 0.80 22.85
N ILE A 254 7.54 0.21 22.43
CA ILE A 254 7.13 -1.15 22.83
C ILE A 254 8.18 -2.19 22.38
N GLN A 255 8.66 -2.07 21.15
CA GLN A 255 9.67 -2.95 20.58
C GLN A 255 11.01 -2.83 21.32
N GLY A 256 11.41 -1.61 21.71
CA GLY A 256 12.62 -1.40 22.52
C GLY A 256 12.47 -1.81 23.99
N ALA A 257 11.25 -1.81 24.53
CA ALA A 257 10.98 -2.07 25.95
C ALA A 257 10.84 -3.54 26.32
N SER A 258 10.47 -4.42 25.37
CA SER A 258 10.21 -5.83 25.66
C SER A 258 10.53 -6.76 24.47
N SER A 259 10.86 -8.02 24.78
CA SER A 259 11.00 -9.07 23.75
C SER A 259 9.62 -9.58 23.27
N PRO A 260 9.53 -10.16 22.06
CA PRO A 260 8.27 -10.69 21.50
C PRO A 260 7.51 -11.63 22.46
N LYS A 261 6.19 -11.68 22.33
CA LYS A 261 5.33 -12.45 23.26
C LYS A 261 4.26 -13.30 22.59
N ASP A 262 4.07 -14.49 23.16
CA ASP A 262 2.96 -15.42 22.95
C ASP A 262 1.91 -15.17 24.05
N MET A 263 0.81 -14.49 23.72
CA MET A 263 -0.18 -13.98 24.65
C MET A 263 -1.54 -14.66 24.51
N VAL A 264 -2.12 -15.10 25.63
CA VAL A 264 -3.54 -15.51 25.69
C VAL A 264 -4.31 -14.53 26.57
N ILE A 265 -5.32 -13.89 25.99
CA ILE A 265 -6.24 -13.01 26.70
C ILE A 265 -7.46 -13.82 27.13
N LEU A 266 -7.70 -13.94 28.43
CA LEU A 266 -8.87 -14.55 29.03
C LEU A 266 -9.84 -13.46 29.47
N VAL A 267 -11.06 -13.51 28.95
CA VAL A 267 -12.13 -12.57 29.28
C VAL A 267 -13.25 -13.29 30.01
N ASP A 268 -13.52 -12.86 31.24
CA ASP A 268 -14.68 -13.30 32.00
C ASP A 268 -15.96 -12.74 31.35
N VAL A 269 -16.88 -13.62 30.98
CA VAL A 269 -18.20 -13.28 30.45
C VAL A 269 -19.33 -13.89 31.29
N SER A 270 -19.08 -14.11 32.58
CA SER A 270 -20.10 -14.51 33.55
C SER A 270 -21.16 -13.43 33.75
N GLY A 271 -22.25 -13.76 34.47
CA GLY A 271 -23.32 -12.81 34.76
C GLY A 271 -22.89 -11.61 35.60
N SER A 272 -21.84 -11.72 36.42
CA SER A 272 -21.39 -10.65 37.34
C SER A 272 -20.83 -9.44 36.60
N VAL A 273 -20.08 -9.67 35.51
CA VAL A 273 -19.49 -8.61 34.70
C VAL A 273 -20.50 -7.86 33.82
N SER A 274 -21.78 -8.24 33.82
CA SER A 274 -22.79 -7.62 32.94
C SER A 274 -22.93 -6.10 33.18
N GLY A 275 -23.15 -5.33 32.10
CA GLY A 275 -23.29 -3.87 32.17
C GLY A 275 -21.97 -3.11 31.98
N LEU A 276 -21.65 -2.18 32.90
CA LEU A 276 -20.49 -1.28 32.77
C LEU A 276 -19.16 -2.04 32.78
N THR A 277 -19.03 -3.07 33.61
CA THR A 277 -17.80 -3.83 33.76
C THR A 277 -17.41 -4.53 32.47
N LEU A 278 -18.33 -5.25 31.81
CA LEU A 278 -18.08 -5.86 30.50
C LEU A 278 -17.73 -4.80 29.44
N LYS A 279 -18.36 -3.62 29.47
CA LYS A 279 -18.01 -2.52 28.56
C LYS A 279 -16.57 -2.05 28.77
N LEU A 280 -16.13 -1.91 30.01
CA LEU A 280 -14.75 -1.54 30.36
C LEU A 280 -13.76 -2.66 30.01
N ILE A 281 -14.12 -3.93 30.22
CA ILE A 281 -13.28 -5.07 29.84
C ILE A 281 -13.09 -5.10 28.32
N LYS A 282 -14.16 -4.96 27.53
CA LYS A 282 -14.07 -4.88 26.07
C LYS A 282 -13.12 -3.76 25.62
N ALA A 283 -13.27 -2.56 26.18
CA ALA A 283 -12.38 -1.44 25.90
C ALA A 283 -10.91 -1.74 26.28
N SER A 284 -10.69 -2.36 27.45
CA SER A 284 -9.35 -2.72 27.93
C SER A 284 -8.67 -3.76 27.03
N VAL A 285 -9.43 -4.76 26.55
CA VAL A 285 -8.92 -5.78 25.62
C VAL A 285 -8.57 -5.16 24.27
N MET A 286 -9.41 -4.25 23.76
CA MET A 286 -9.12 -3.54 22.51
C MET A 286 -7.83 -2.71 22.61
N GLU A 287 -7.64 -1.96 23.70
CA GLU A 287 -6.42 -1.19 23.95
C GLU A 287 -5.20 -2.10 24.15
N MET A 288 -5.37 -3.26 24.81
CA MET A 288 -4.29 -4.23 24.98
C MET A 288 -3.83 -4.80 23.64
N LEU A 289 -4.76 -5.12 22.73
CA LEU A 289 -4.44 -5.54 21.38
C LEU A 289 -3.62 -4.48 20.63
N ASP A 290 -3.87 -3.20 20.87
CA ASP A 290 -3.10 -2.11 20.26
C ASP A 290 -1.64 -2.03 20.70
N THR A 291 -1.31 -2.61 21.87
CA THR A 291 0.09 -2.72 22.32
C THR A 291 0.86 -3.88 21.67
N LEU A 292 0.20 -4.73 20.89
CA LEU A 292 0.84 -5.87 20.24
C LEU A 292 1.44 -5.45 18.89
N SER A 293 2.68 -5.89 18.68
CA SER A 293 3.44 -5.75 17.45
C SER A 293 3.25 -6.96 16.54
N ASP A 294 3.72 -6.86 15.29
CA ASP A 294 3.63 -7.96 14.32
C ASP A 294 4.50 -9.18 14.68
N ASP A 295 5.50 -9.03 15.57
CA ASP A 295 6.29 -10.16 16.09
C ASP A 295 5.59 -10.90 17.25
N ASP A 296 4.48 -10.37 17.76
CA ASP A 296 3.70 -10.95 18.83
C ASP A 296 2.62 -11.90 18.29
N TYR A 297 2.29 -12.92 19.06
CA TYR A 297 1.24 -13.89 18.73
C TYR A 297 0.18 -13.90 19.82
N VAL A 298 -1.09 -13.85 19.42
CA VAL A 298 -2.21 -13.67 20.36
C VAL A 298 -3.40 -14.57 20.03
N ASN A 299 -4.10 -14.99 21.08
CA ASN A 299 -5.47 -15.51 20.98
C ASN A 299 -6.31 -14.93 22.12
N VAL A 300 -7.58 -14.68 21.84
CA VAL A 300 -8.55 -14.14 22.80
C VAL A 300 -9.61 -15.21 23.05
N ALA A 301 -9.79 -15.58 24.31
CA ALA A 301 -10.80 -16.52 24.74
C ALA A 301 -11.74 -15.87 25.74
N ARG A 302 -13.02 -16.24 25.63
CA ARG A 302 -14.05 -15.90 26.61
C ARG A 302 -14.36 -17.13 27.44
N PHE A 303 -14.62 -16.94 28.72
CA PHE A 303 -15.02 -18.04 29.59
C PHE A 303 -16.16 -17.63 30.52
N ASN A 304 -17.03 -18.60 30.77
CA ASN A 304 -18.04 -18.60 31.81
C ASN A 304 -18.01 -19.99 32.46
N GLU A 305 -18.95 -20.88 32.16
CA GLU A 305 -18.91 -22.31 32.52
C GLU A 305 -17.91 -23.09 31.66
N LYS A 306 -17.59 -22.60 30.46
CA LYS A 306 -16.58 -23.19 29.57
C LYS A 306 -15.79 -22.10 28.85
N ALA A 307 -14.50 -22.36 28.64
CA ALA A 307 -13.64 -21.49 27.85
C ALA A 307 -13.68 -21.82 26.35
N VAL A 308 -13.87 -20.81 25.51
CA VAL A 308 -13.90 -20.92 24.05
C VAL A 308 -13.18 -19.73 23.43
N ALA A 309 -12.45 -19.94 22.33
CA ALA A 309 -11.90 -18.86 21.53
C ALA A 309 -13.02 -17.92 21.05
N VAL A 310 -12.78 -16.60 21.07
CA VAL A 310 -13.76 -15.61 20.64
C VAL A 310 -13.99 -15.70 19.13
N VAL A 311 -12.95 -16.03 18.37
CA VAL A 311 -13.01 -16.29 16.93
C VAL A 311 -12.95 -17.81 16.71
N PRO A 312 -14.04 -18.47 16.26
CA PRO A 312 -14.12 -19.94 16.24
C PRO A 312 -13.02 -20.64 15.43
N CYS A 313 -12.54 -20.03 14.34
CA CYS A 313 -11.49 -20.61 13.51
C CYS A 313 -10.07 -20.35 13.99
N PHE A 314 -9.87 -19.44 14.95
CA PHE A 314 -8.56 -19.19 15.54
C PHE A 314 -8.30 -20.23 16.62
N SER A 315 -8.04 -21.45 16.17
CA SER A 315 -7.81 -22.63 17.01
C SER A 315 -6.47 -22.60 17.77
N HIS A 316 -5.58 -21.70 17.39
CA HIS A 316 -4.22 -21.51 17.91
C HIS A 316 -3.88 -20.01 17.99
N LEU A 317 -2.72 -19.66 18.55
CA LEU A 317 -2.24 -18.27 18.53
C LEU A 317 -1.96 -17.80 17.11
N VAL A 318 -2.50 -16.65 16.73
CA VAL A 318 -2.25 -16.03 15.43
C VAL A 318 -1.35 -14.81 15.58
N GLN A 319 -0.62 -14.46 14.53
CA GLN A 319 0.20 -13.24 14.51
C GLN A 319 -0.67 -12.00 14.78
N ALA A 320 -0.22 -11.09 15.63
CA ALA A 320 -0.94 -9.88 16.01
C ALA A 320 -0.80 -8.75 14.97
N ASN A 321 -0.94 -9.09 13.69
CA ASN A 321 -0.95 -8.12 12.60
C ASN A 321 -2.23 -7.26 12.60
N VAL A 322 -2.20 -6.14 11.85
CA VAL A 322 -3.31 -5.18 11.78
C VAL A 322 -4.65 -5.87 11.42
N ARG A 323 -4.66 -6.83 10.50
CA ARG A 323 -5.85 -7.58 10.07
C ARG A 323 -6.44 -8.43 11.20
N ASN A 324 -5.62 -9.27 11.82
CA ASN A 324 -6.04 -10.18 12.88
C ASN A 324 -6.49 -9.42 14.13
N LYS A 325 -5.78 -8.33 14.49
CA LYS A 325 -6.20 -7.45 15.59
C LYS A 325 -7.57 -6.86 15.35
N LYS A 326 -7.87 -6.41 14.13
CA LYS A 326 -9.20 -5.88 13.78
C LYS A 326 -10.31 -6.94 13.94
N ILE A 327 -10.08 -8.16 13.45
CA ILE A 327 -11.01 -9.29 13.61
C ILE A 327 -11.27 -9.58 15.10
N PHE A 328 -10.22 -9.57 15.93
CA PHE A 328 -10.38 -9.73 17.38
C PHE A 328 -11.20 -8.60 17.99
N LYS A 329 -10.94 -7.33 17.64
CA LYS A 329 -11.68 -6.17 18.17
C LYS A 329 -13.18 -6.27 17.84
N ASP A 330 -13.52 -6.64 16.61
CA ASP A 330 -14.92 -6.80 16.17
C ASP A 330 -15.61 -7.93 16.94
N ALA A 331 -14.94 -9.07 17.10
CA ALA A 331 -15.48 -10.20 17.84
C ALA A 331 -15.59 -9.93 19.35
N VAL A 332 -14.64 -9.18 19.92
CA VAL A 332 -14.67 -8.71 21.32
C VAL A 332 -15.87 -7.79 21.57
N GLN A 333 -16.17 -6.90 20.62
CA GLN A 333 -17.29 -5.98 20.72
C GLN A 333 -18.64 -6.70 20.80
N GLN A 334 -18.76 -7.87 20.15
CA GLN A 334 -19.99 -8.67 20.12
C GLN A 334 -20.22 -9.55 21.35
N MET A 335 -19.27 -9.65 22.29
CA MET A 335 -19.40 -10.54 23.46
C MET A 335 -20.59 -10.16 24.37
N GLN A 336 -21.22 -11.16 24.98
CA GLN A 336 -22.33 -10.97 25.92
C GLN A 336 -22.09 -11.75 27.21
N ALA A 337 -22.44 -11.14 28.34
CA ALA A 337 -22.32 -11.73 29.68
C ALA A 337 -23.48 -12.70 29.97
N LYS A 338 -23.17 -13.95 30.35
CA LYS A 338 -24.14 -14.98 30.75
C LYS A 338 -23.45 -16.13 31.51
N GLY A 339 -24.15 -16.72 32.47
CA GLY A 339 -23.73 -17.94 33.17
C GLY A 339 -22.88 -17.67 34.41
N THR A 340 -22.26 -18.71 34.95
CA THR A 340 -21.37 -18.65 36.13
C THR A 340 -19.90 -18.61 35.73
N THR A 341 -19.01 -18.27 36.67
CA THR A 341 -17.57 -18.16 36.45
C THR A 341 -16.85 -19.47 36.77
N ASP A 342 -16.06 -20.00 35.84
CA ASP A 342 -15.13 -21.13 36.06
C ASP A 342 -13.70 -20.77 35.58
N TYR A 343 -12.85 -20.36 36.53
CA TYR A 343 -11.45 -20.05 36.23
C TYR A 343 -10.65 -21.26 35.79
N LYS A 344 -10.98 -22.48 36.25
CA LYS A 344 -10.22 -23.68 35.90
C LYS A 344 -10.35 -23.96 34.41
N SER A 345 -11.57 -23.87 33.87
CA SER A 345 -11.81 -24.00 32.42
C SER A 345 -11.00 -22.98 31.61
N GLY A 346 -11.00 -21.71 32.04
CA GLY A 346 -10.22 -20.63 31.43
C GLY A 346 -8.72 -20.93 31.39
N PHE A 347 -8.13 -21.29 32.53
CA PHE A 347 -6.70 -21.58 32.61
C PHE A 347 -6.30 -22.87 31.88
N HIS A 348 -7.13 -23.92 31.91
CA HIS A 348 -6.89 -25.12 31.10
C HIS A 348 -6.83 -24.79 29.60
N PHE A 349 -7.76 -23.96 29.11
CA PHE A 349 -7.72 -23.50 27.72
C PHE A 349 -6.42 -22.74 27.42
N ALA A 350 -6.07 -21.76 28.26
CA ALA A 350 -4.88 -20.95 28.05
C ALA A 350 -3.57 -21.77 28.05
N PHE A 351 -3.40 -22.69 29.00
CA PHE A 351 -2.22 -23.56 29.03
C PHE A 351 -2.18 -24.52 27.83
N ASN A 352 -3.32 -25.05 27.40
CA ASN A 352 -3.37 -25.89 26.20
C ASN A 352 -2.99 -25.10 24.94
N GLN A 353 -3.36 -23.81 24.84
CA GLN A 353 -2.93 -22.95 23.73
C GLN A 353 -1.44 -22.62 23.79
N LEU A 354 -0.89 -22.39 24.99
CA LEU A 354 0.49 -21.94 25.16
C LEU A 354 1.54 -23.04 25.13
N LEU A 355 1.21 -24.24 25.62
CA LEU A 355 2.18 -25.31 25.86
C LEU A 355 2.10 -26.45 24.83
N ASN A 356 0.97 -26.60 24.12
CA ASN A 356 0.83 -27.68 23.15
C ASN A 356 1.73 -27.41 21.94
N LYS A 357 2.59 -28.39 21.61
CA LYS A 357 3.53 -28.28 20.49
C LYS A 357 2.79 -28.56 19.19
N THR A 358 2.26 -27.51 18.57
CA THR A 358 1.74 -27.56 17.21
C THR A 358 2.83 -27.08 16.24
N ASN A 359 2.80 -27.52 14.98
CA ASN A 359 3.67 -27.01 13.89
C ASN A 359 3.28 -25.58 13.44
N VAL A 360 2.68 -24.80 14.34
CA VAL A 360 2.17 -23.47 14.08
C VAL A 360 3.28 -22.43 14.33
N PRO A 361 3.41 -21.38 13.51
CA PRO A 361 4.31 -20.26 13.79
C PRO A 361 3.99 -19.59 15.13
N ARG A 362 5.01 -19.31 15.96
CA ARG A 362 4.88 -18.65 17.28
C ARG A 362 6.08 -17.77 17.55
N ALA A 363 5.96 -16.82 18.47
CA ALA A 363 7.08 -16.02 18.94
C ALA A 363 8.09 -16.90 19.70
N ASN A 364 7.61 -17.89 20.47
CA ASN A 364 8.43 -18.78 21.30
C ASN A 364 9.37 -18.03 22.26
N CYS A 365 8.93 -16.86 22.74
CA CYS A 365 9.65 -16.04 23.68
C CYS A 365 8.82 -15.88 24.97
N ASN A 366 8.40 -14.67 25.33
CA ASN A 366 7.60 -14.44 26.52
C ASN A 366 6.23 -15.14 26.41
N LYS A 367 5.93 -16.08 27.31
CA LYS A 367 4.61 -16.73 27.38
C LYS A 367 3.77 -16.12 28.48
N ILE A 368 2.65 -15.51 28.09
CA ILE A 368 1.83 -14.72 29.02
C ILE A 368 0.35 -15.05 28.93
N ILE A 369 -0.31 -15.06 30.08
CA ILE A 369 -1.76 -15.13 30.21
C ILE A 369 -2.23 -13.84 30.87
N MET A 370 -3.21 -13.17 30.27
CA MET A 370 -3.85 -11.98 30.86
C MET A 370 -5.32 -12.26 31.13
N LEU A 371 -5.75 -12.14 32.38
CA LEU A 371 -7.12 -12.38 32.82
C LEU A 371 -7.83 -11.05 33.12
N PHE A 372 -8.95 -10.80 32.47
CA PHE A 372 -9.84 -9.66 32.75
C PHE A 372 -11.15 -10.15 33.39
N THR A 373 -11.43 -9.70 34.60
CA THR A 373 -12.59 -10.13 35.41
C THR A 373 -12.95 -9.02 36.42
N ASP A 374 -14.09 -9.15 37.08
CA ASP A 374 -14.55 -8.27 38.16
C ASP A 374 -14.22 -8.80 39.55
N GLY A 375 -13.43 -9.87 39.67
CA GLY A 375 -13.11 -10.51 40.95
C GLY A 375 -13.48 -11.98 40.94
N GLY A 376 -13.08 -12.72 41.97
CA GLY A 376 -13.45 -14.12 42.06
C GLY A 376 -13.02 -14.77 43.37
N GLU A 377 -13.63 -15.92 43.66
CA GLU A 377 -13.46 -16.63 44.93
C GLU A 377 -12.43 -17.79 44.83
N ASP A 378 -12.28 -18.39 43.64
CA ASP A 378 -11.36 -19.51 43.41
C ASP A 378 -9.98 -19.02 42.95
N ARG A 379 -8.93 -19.69 43.42
CA ARG A 379 -7.53 -19.47 43.03
C ARG A 379 -7.06 -20.40 41.91
N ALA A 380 -7.83 -21.44 41.57
CA ALA A 380 -7.49 -22.45 40.56
C ALA A 380 -6.07 -23.06 40.76
N GLN A 381 -5.66 -23.22 42.01
CA GLN A 381 -4.30 -23.63 42.39
C GLN A 381 -3.87 -24.97 41.78
N ASP A 382 -4.81 -25.92 41.68
CA ASP A 382 -4.61 -27.24 41.08
C ASP A 382 -4.15 -27.16 39.62
N VAL A 383 -4.69 -26.21 38.84
CA VAL A 383 -4.30 -26.01 37.43
C VAL A 383 -2.86 -25.52 37.33
N PHE A 384 -2.46 -24.54 38.17
CA PHE A 384 -1.10 -24.03 38.17
C PHE A 384 -0.07 -25.07 38.64
N MET A 385 -0.43 -25.90 39.62
CA MET A 385 0.39 -27.03 40.07
C MET A 385 0.63 -28.05 38.97
N GLN A 386 -0.36 -28.28 38.10
CA GLN A 386 -0.26 -29.23 37.00
C GLN A 386 0.56 -28.69 35.81
N TYR A 387 0.35 -27.43 35.42
CA TYR A 387 0.86 -26.91 34.15
C TYR A 387 2.08 -25.99 34.26
N ASN A 388 2.21 -25.21 35.34
CA ASN A 388 3.23 -24.14 35.41
C ASN A 388 4.27 -24.34 36.52
N TRP A 389 3.96 -25.08 37.60
CA TRP A 389 4.88 -25.25 38.73
C TRP A 389 5.73 -26.52 38.61
N PRO A 390 6.99 -26.51 39.10
CA PRO A 390 7.65 -25.45 39.88
C PRO A 390 8.38 -24.39 39.05
N ASN A 391 8.58 -24.59 37.74
CA ASN A 391 9.46 -23.76 36.92
C ASN A 391 8.92 -22.35 36.61
N LYS A 392 7.60 -22.17 36.64
CA LYS A 392 6.89 -20.89 36.38
C LYS A 392 7.31 -20.24 35.08
N THR A 393 7.24 -21.00 33.99
CA THR A 393 7.65 -20.54 32.65
C THR A 393 6.62 -19.60 32.02
N VAL A 394 5.36 -19.65 32.46
CA VAL A 394 4.28 -18.77 31.98
C VAL A 394 4.00 -17.71 33.03
N ARG A 395 3.97 -16.43 32.61
CA ARG A 395 3.60 -15.29 33.47
C ARG A 395 2.08 -15.07 33.42
N VAL A 396 1.48 -14.76 34.56
CA VAL A 396 0.03 -14.55 34.64
C VAL A 396 -0.27 -13.17 35.20
N PHE A 397 -0.94 -12.35 34.40
CA PHE A 397 -1.42 -11.02 34.79
C PHE A 397 -2.92 -11.07 35.03
N THR A 398 -3.38 -10.40 36.09
CA THR A 398 -4.79 -10.36 36.45
C THR A 398 -5.26 -8.92 36.59
N PHE A 399 -6.37 -8.60 35.94
CA PHE A 399 -6.95 -7.26 35.93
C PHE A 399 -8.35 -7.28 36.53
N SER A 400 -8.50 -6.51 37.61
CA SER A 400 -9.81 -6.25 38.22
C SER A 400 -10.40 -5.00 37.57
N VAL A 401 -11.52 -5.16 36.86
CA VAL A 401 -12.10 -4.10 36.04
C VAL A 401 -13.46 -3.66 36.58
N GLY A 402 -13.67 -2.35 36.64
CA GLY A 402 -14.92 -1.74 37.09
C GLY A 402 -14.93 -1.47 38.60
N GLN A 403 -16.00 -0.82 39.05
CA GLN A 403 -16.27 -0.66 40.48
C GLN A 403 -17.19 -1.79 40.91
N HIS A 404 -16.69 -2.67 41.77
CA HIS A 404 -17.40 -3.83 42.27
C HIS A 404 -17.00 -4.13 43.71
N ASN A 405 -17.81 -4.94 44.39
CA ASN A 405 -17.56 -5.37 45.76
C ASN A 405 -17.02 -6.81 45.86
N TYR A 406 -16.70 -7.44 44.73
CA TYR A 406 -16.12 -8.79 44.70
C TYR A 406 -14.67 -8.80 45.21
N ASP A 407 -14.25 -9.95 45.76
CA ASP A 407 -12.91 -10.13 46.30
C ASP A 407 -11.85 -10.19 45.18
N VAL A 408 -10.81 -9.39 45.33
CA VAL A 408 -9.67 -9.31 44.42
C VAL A 408 -8.44 -10.07 44.94
N THR A 409 -8.51 -10.56 46.18
CA THR A 409 -7.41 -11.28 46.85
C THR A 409 -6.99 -12.53 46.06
N PRO A 410 -7.92 -13.34 45.50
CA PRO A 410 -7.53 -14.48 44.66
C PRO A 410 -6.80 -14.07 43.38
N LEU A 411 -7.18 -12.95 42.75
CA LEU A 411 -6.51 -12.44 41.56
C LEU A 411 -5.07 -12.02 41.88
N GLN A 412 -4.88 -11.24 42.94
CA GLN A 412 -3.55 -10.85 43.43
C GLN A 412 -2.69 -12.09 43.72
N TRP A 413 -3.26 -13.10 44.35
CA TRP A 413 -2.56 -14.35 44.64
C TRP A 413 -2.13 -15.08 43.35
N ILE A 414 -3.01 -15.15 42.34
CA ILE A 414 -2.70 -15.78 41.04
C ILE A 414 -1.53 -15.05 40.36
N ALA A 415 -1.57 -13.73 40.29
CA ALA A 415 -0.52 -12.93 39.66
C ALA A 415 0.83 -13.08 40.39
N CYS A 416 0.84 -12.84 41.71
CA CYS A 416 2.04 -12.93 42.55
C CYS A 416 2.70 -14.31 42.49
N THR A 417 1.91 -15.38 42.49
CA THR A 417 2.46 -16.74 42.52
C THR A 417 3.08 -17.15 41.17
N ASN A 418 2.68 -16.51 40.07
CA ASN A 418 3.11 -16.82 38.71
C ASN A 418 3.96 -15.71 38.05
N LYS A 419 4.74 -14.96 38.84
CA LYS A 419 5.68 -13.94 38.34
C LYS A 419 5.06 -12.87 37.43
N GLY A 420 3.77 -12.56 37.62
CA GLY A 420 3.09 -11.47 36.93
C GLY A 420 2.73 -10.35 37.90
N ASP A 421 1.83 -9.48 37.45
CA ASP A 421 1.34 -8.35 38.24
C ASP A 421 -0.19 -8.25 38.22
N CYS A 422 -0.73 -7.54 39.21
CA CYS A 422 -2.17 -7.33 39.39
C CYS A 422 -2.50 -5.83 39.29
N GLY A 423 -3.21 -5.44 38.23
CA GLY A 423 -3.61 -4.06 37.99
C GLY A 423 -4.98 -3.71 38.58
N LEU A 424 -5.06 -2.61 39.35
CA LEU A 424 -6.30 -2.04 39.89
C LEU A 424 -6.68 -0.78 39.08
N SER A 425 -7.70 -0.93 38.22
CA SER A 425 -8.59 0.13 37.71
C SER A 425 -7.99 1.44 37.18
N ARG A 426 -7.37 1.40 35.98
CA ARG A 426 -7.44 2.45 34.92
C ARG A 426 -6.87 1.93 33.58
N ILE A 427 -7.65 2.09 32.50
CA ILE A 427 -7.32 1.56 31.15
C ILE A 427 -5.94 2.05 30.64
N SER A 428 -5.61 3.32 30.86
CA SER A 428 -4.34 3.90 30.40
C SER A 428 -3.10 3.42 31.16
N VAL A 429 -3.27 2.96 32.41
CA VAL A 429 -2.17 2.52 33.28
C VAL A 429 -1.85 1.03 33.05
N PHE A 430 -2.83 0.22 32.62
CA PHE A 430 -2.64 -1.22 32.39
C PHE A 430 -1.57 -1.57 31.35
N CYS A 431 -1.43 -0.74 30.31
CA CYS A 431 -0.44 -0.98 29.24
C CYS A 431 1.00 -0.72 29.70
N GLN A 432 1.18 0.09 30.75
CA GLN A 432 2.50 0.46 31.28
C GLN A 432 3.07 -0.65 32.18
N GLU A 433 2.27 -1.14 33.14
CA GLU A 433 2.76 -2.02 34.20
C GLU A 433 3.24 -3.38 33.69
N TYR A 434 2.62 -3.93 32.64
CA TYR A 434 3.02 -5.25 32.14
C TYR A 434 4.34 -5.21 31.36
N LEU A 435 4.61 -4.13 30.61
CA LEU A 435 5.87 -3.99 29.86
C LEU A 435 7.05 -3.87 30.80
N ASP A 436 6.89 -3.16 31.93
CA ASP A 436 7.91 -3.05 32.98
C ASP A 436 8.29 -4.44 33.55
N VAL A 437 7.31 -5.33 33.71
CA VAL A 437 7.56 -6.71 34.16
C VAL A 437 8.28 -7.54 33.09
N LEU A 438 7.88 -7.41 31.82
CA LEU A 438 8.52 -8.12 30.70
C LEU A 438 9.94 -7.62 30.40
N GLY A 439 10.26 -6.38 30.77
CA GLY A 439 11.59 -5.79 30.63
C GLY A 439 12.62 -6.33 31.63
N ARG A 440 12.22 -6.90 32.78
CA ARG A 440 13.15 -7.30 33.86
C ARG A 440 14.25 -8.29 33.41
N PRO A 441 13.94 -9.39 32.68
CA PRO A 441 14.97 -10.31 32.20
C PRO A 441 15.93 -9.64 31.21
N MET A 442 15.44 -8.68 30.42
CA MET A 442 16.22 -7.92 29.46
C MET A 442 17.22 -7.00 30.16
N VAL A 443 16.81 -6.31 31.23
CA VAL A 443 17.72 -5.48 32.06
C VAL A 443 18.82 -6.34 32.69
N LEU A 444 18.47 -7.53 33.18
CA LEU A 444 19.42 -8.46 33.80
C LEU A 444 20.42 -9.09 32.83
N ALA A 445 20.09 -9.19 31.54
CA ALA A 445 21.01 -9.62 30.50
C ALA A 445 22.09 -8.57 30.18
N GLY A 446 21.92 -7.32 30.65
CA GLY A 446 22.93 -6.27 30.55
C GLY A 446 23.31 -5.96 29.11
N SER A 447 24.61 -5.98 28.79
CA SER A 447 25.11 -5.61 27.46
C SER A 447 24.60 -6.51 26.32
N GLU A 448 24.24 -7.77 26.59
CA GLU A 448 23.73 -8.68 25.56
C GLU A 448 22.35 -8.26 25.03
N ALA A 449 21.55 -7.60 25.88
CA ALA A 449 20.23 -7.08 25.51
C ALA A 449 20.25 -5.72 24.81
N LYS A 450 21.40 -5.02 24.80
CA LYS A 450 21.55 -3.73 24.12
C LYS A 450 21.80 -3.93 22.64
N GLN A 451 20.76 -4.34 21.93
CA GLN A 451 20.77 -4.51 20.49
C GLN A 451 19.82 -3.48 19.87
N VAL A 452 20.30 -2.75 18.87
CA VAL A 452 19.45 -1.82 18.13
C VAL A 452 18.45 -2.63 17.32
N GLN A 453 17.17 -2.34 17.55
CA GLN A 453 16.08 -2.90 16.77
C GLN A 453 15.49 -1.81 15.87
N TRP A 454 15.06 -2.21 14.68
CA TRP A 454 14.44 -1.29 13.73
C TRP A 454 12.95 -1.57 13.65
N THR A 455 12.14 -0.51 13.68
CA THR A 455 10.69 -0.64 13.60
C THR A 455 10.20 -0.94 12.19
N ASN A 456 8.95 -1.38 12.10
CA ASN A 456 8.17 -1.29 10.88
C ASN A 456 8.00 0.18 10.45
N VAL A 457 7.71 0.40 9.16
CA VAL A 457 7.45 1.75 8.63
C VAL A 457 6.19 2.33 9.28
N TYR A 458 6.27 3.56 9.78
CA TYR A 458 5.13 4.27 10.34
C TYR A 458 5.18 5.77 10.00
N GLN A 459 4.06 6.46 10.19
CA GLN A 459 3.97 7.90 9.97
C GLN A 459 4.47 8.67 11.21
N ASP A 460 5.48 9.52 11.03
CA ASP A 460 6.02 10.34 12.11
C ASP A 460 4.96 11.28 12.72
N ALA A 461 4.97 11.39 14.05
CA ALA A 461 4.08 12.24 14.82
C ALA A 461 4.35 13.74 14.61
N LEU A 462 5.58 14.13 14.28
CA LEU A 462 5.95 15.53 14.02
C LEU A 462 5.74 15.97 12.56
N GLY A 463 5.32 15.04 11.69
CA GLY A 463 4.95 15.29 10.30
C GLY A 463 6.10 15.18 9.29
N LEU A 464 7.19 14.49 9.64
CA LEU A 464 8.31 14.24 8.74
C LEU A 464 7.91 13.39 7.51
N GLY A 465 6.98 12.46 7.71
CA GLY A 465 6.51 11.50 6.69
C GLY A 465 6.64 10.06 7.19
N MET A 466 6.86 9.13 6.26
CA MET A 466 7.13 7.74 6.61
C MET A 466 8.56 7.58 7.13
N VAL A 467 8.71 6.97 8.29
CA VAL A 467 10.00 6.75 8.97
C VAL A 467 10.13 5.31 9.46
N VAL A 468 11.37 4.91 9.69
CA VAL A 468 11.72 3.81 10.59
C VAL A 468 12.60 4.33 11.70
N THR A 469 12.45 3.77 12.89
CA THR A 469 13.17 4.24 14.07
C THR A 469 14.07 3.14 14.59
N GLY A 470 15.34 3.46 14.77
CA GLY A 470 16.26 2.60 15.50
C GLY A 470 16.04 2.81 16.99
N THR A 471 15.82 1.74 17.74
CA THR A 471 15.47 1.79 19.16
C THR A 471 16.49 1.08 20.01
N LEU A 472 16.73 1.61 21.21
CA LEU A 472 17.63 1.01 22.19
C LEU A 472 17.12 1.27 23.61
N PRO A 473 16.94 0.23 24.46
CA PRO A 473 16.52 0.43 25.83
C PRO A 473 17.61 1.09 26.68
N VAL A 474 17.19 1.92 27.63
CA VAL A 474 18.04 2.56 28.63
C VAL A 474 17.76 1.92 29.98
N PHE A 475 18.77 1.33 30.61
CA PHE A 475 18.58 0.59 31.86
C PHE A 475 18.77 1.46 33.10
N ASN A 476 17.99 1.19 34.15
CA ASN A 476 18.26 1.81 35.43
C ASN A 476 19.39 1.05 36.14
N LEU A 477 20.57 1.66 36.20
CA LEU A 477 21.76 1.05 36.80
C LEU A 477 21.99 1.50 38.26
N THR A 478 20.99 2.06 38.92
CA THR A 478 21.05 2.34 40.36
C THR A 478 21.03 1.04 41.17
N MET A 479 21.63 1.09 42.36
CA MET A 479 21.69 -0.02 43.29
C MET A 479 20.71 0.24 44.44
N ASP A 480 19.75 -0.65 44.63
CA ASP A 480 18.88 -0.67 45.80
C ASP A 480 19.41 -1.71 46.80
N GLY A 481 20.27 -1.26 47.71
CA GLY A 481 20.99 -2.15 48.63
C GLY A 481 21.97 -3.08 47.91
N ASN A 482 21.74 -4.39 47.95
CA ASN A 482 22.57 -5.42 47.27
C ASN A 482 22.01 -5.86 45.90
N SER A 483 20.86 -5.33 45.47
CA SER A 483 20.23 -5.70 44.19
C SER A 483 20.22 -4.51 43.23
N GLN A 484 20.56 -4.78 41.96
CA GLN A 484 20.37 -3.81 40.88
C GLN A 484 18.88 -3.58 40.61
N ASN A 485 18.53 -2.34 40.27
CA ASN A 485 17.19 -2.05 39.77
C ASN A 485 16.94 -2.83 38.47
N GLN A 486 15.73 -3.37 38.31
CA GLN A 486 15.38 -4.28 37.20
C GLN A 486 14.45 -3.63 36.17
N LEU A 487 14.27 -2.32 36.23
CA LEU A 487 13.41 -1.56 35.33
C LEU A 487 14.23 -0.80 34.29
N ILE A 488 13.59 -0.54 33.14
CA ILE A 488 14.11 0.40 32.16
C ILE A 488 13.80 1.83 32.60
N LEU A 489 14.69 2.77 32.29
CA LEU A 489 14.41 4.20 32.42
C LEU A 489 13.52 4.69 31.27
N GLY A 490 13.62 4.02 30.13
CA GLY A 490 12.94 4.38 28.91
C GLY A 490 13.62 3.78 27.68
N VAL A 491 13.26 4.28 26.51
CA VAL A 491 13.79 3.86 25.21
C VAL A 491 14.31 5.08 24.45
N MET A 492 15.51 4.95 23.90
CA MET A 492 16.07 5.93 22.95
C MET A 492 15.64 5.56 21.54
N GLY A 493 15.27 6.57 20.75
CA GLY A 493 14.87 6.45 19.36
C GLY A 493 15.61 7.44 18.47
N VAL A 494 16.02 7.00 17.27
CA VAL A 494 16.55 7.86 16.21
C VAL A 494 15.85 7.50 14.90
N ASP A 495 15.27 8.50 14.26
CA ASP A 495 14.51 8.32 13.02
C ASP A 495 15.41 8.29 11.78
N VAL A 496 14.99 7.45 10.83
CA VAL A 496 15.49 7.42 9.45
C VAL A 496 14.30 7.60 8.53
N HIS A 497 14.30 8.70 7.78
CA HIS A 497 13.25 8.96 6.80
C HIS A 497 13.43 8.09 5.56
N LEU A 498 12.34 7.55 5.02
CA LEU A 498 12.40 6.65 3.87
C LEU A 498 13.04 7.29 2.63
N ASP A 499 12.94 8.61 2.46
CA ASP A 499 13.58 9.30 1.34
C ASP A 499 15.11 9.35 1.46
N GLU A 500 15.69 9.26 2.66
CA GLU A 500 17.15 9.12 2.84
C GLU A 500 17.63 7.77 2.29
N ILE A 501 16.84 6.71 2.50
CA ILE A 501 17.11 5.38 1.94
C ILE A 501 16.89 5.38 0.41
N LYS A 502 15.80 6.00 -0.08
CA LYS A 502 15.52 6.10 -1.52
C LYS A 502 16.64 6.80 -2.28
N ARG A 503 17.24 7.86 -1.72
CA ARG A 503 18.36 8.60 -2.33
C ARG A 503 19.61 7.76 -2.56
N LEU A 504 19.79 6.66 -1.79
CA LEU A 504 20.88 5.71 -2.00
C LEU A 504 20.63 4.74 -3.17
N THR A 505 19.40 4.70 -3.71
CA THR A 505 19.01 3.81 -4.80
C THR A 505 19.14 4.49 -6.17
N PRO A 506 19.84 3.89 -7.16
CA PRO A 506 20.05 4.50 -8.46
C PRO A 506 18.85 4.31 -9.41
N ARG A 507 17.68 4.85 -9.06
CA ARG A 507 16.41 4.66 -9.79
C ARG A 507 16.53 4.92 -11.30
N TYR A 508 17.17 6.03 -11.68
CA TYR A 508 17.25 6.47 -13.08
C TYR A 508 18.11 5.57 -13.99
N ASN A 509 19.07 4.82 -13.43
CA ASN A 509 19.92 3.93 -14.22
C ASN A 509 19.26 2.57 -14.51
N LEU A 510 18.20 2.23 -13.79
CA LEU A 510 17.48 0.96 -13.91
C LEU A 510 16.35 1.03 -14.97
N GLY A 511 16.01 2.24 -15.40
CA GLY A 511 14.88 2.57 -16.28
C GLY A 511 13.51 2.46 -15.59
N ALA A 512 12.44 2.79 -16.30
CA ALA A 512 11.10 2.94 -15.72
C ALA A 512 10.56 1.71 -14.96
N ASN A 513 10.83 0.51 -15.48
CA ASN A 513 10.32 -0.75 -14.93
C ASN A 513 11.34 -1.48 -14.04
N GLY A 514 12.51 -0.88 -13.81
CA GLY A 514 13.51 -1.41 -12.88
C GLY A 514 13.46 -0.67 -11.55
N TYR A 515 13.45 -1.41 -10.43
CA TYR A 515 13.33 -0.81 -9.09
C TYR A 515 14.01 -1.68 -8.04
N ILE A 516 14.32 -1.04 -6.92
CA ILE A 516 14.88 -1.69 -5.73
C ILE A 516 13.78 -1.76 -4.68
N PHE A 517 13.70 -2.89 -4.00
CA PHE A 517 12.82 -3.09 -2.87
C PHE A 517 13.61 -3.57 -1.66
N ALA A 518 13.10 -3.30 -0.46
CA ALA A 518 13.68 -3.79 0.79
C ALA A 518 12.59 -4.44 1.63
N ILE A 519 12.89 -5.61 2.18
CA ILE A 519 11.97 -6.38 3.02
C ILE A 519 12.60 -6.67 4.39
N ASP A 520 11.74 -6.76 5.39
CA ASP A 520 12.10 -7.28 6.71
C ASP A 520 12.02 -8.83 6.75
N PRO A 521 12.44 -9.48 7.86
CA PRO A 521 12.33 -10.94 8.04
C PRO A 521 10.90 -11.48 8.06
N ASN A 522 9.93 -10.60 8.31
CA ASN A 522 8.53 -10.93 8.24
C ASN A 522 8.01 -10.84 6.79
N GLY A 523 8.70 -10.20 5.85
CA GLY A 523 8.23 -9.99 4.48
C GLY A 523 7.49 -8.66 4.27
N TYR A 524 7.45 -7.78 5.27
CA TYR A 524 6.94 -6.42 5.14
C TYR A 524 7.95 -5.51 4.41
N LEU A 525 7.41 -4.57 3.65
CA LEU A 525 8.18 -3.64 2.83
C LEU A 525 8.73 -2.48 3.66
N LEU A 526 10.05 -2.31 3.60
CA LEU A 526 10.74 -1.08 4.01
C LEU A 526 10.80 -0.08 2.84
N LEU A 527 11.01 -0.58 1.63
CA LEU A 527 11.11 0.22 0.41
C LEU A 527 10.42 -0.50 -0.74
N HIS A 528 9.50 0.19 -1.42
CA HIS A 528 8.86 -0.29 -2.63
C HIS A 528 8.23 0.89 -3.41
N PRO A 529 8.17 0.86 -4.76
CA PRO A 529 7.41 1.85 -5.53
C PRO A 529 5.93 1.94 -5.12
N ASN A 530 5.35 0.80 -4.74
CA ASN A 530 3.93 0.72 -4.35
C ASN A 530 3.63 1.10 -2.90
N LEU A 531 4.64 1.34 -2.07
CA LEU A 531 4.45 1.77 -0.68
C LEU A 531 4.08 3.26 -0.62
N GLN A 532 2.82 3.56 -0.32
CA GLN A 532 2.33 4.95 -0.17
C GLN A 532 2.16 5.36 1.30
N PRO A 533 2.31 6.67 1.60
CA PRO A 533 1.86 7.20 2.88
C PRO A 533 0.34 7.07 2.99
N LYS A 534 -0.16 6.62 4.16
CA LYS A 534 -1.62 6.56 4.42
C LYS A 534 -2.18 8.00 4.44
N LEU A 535 -3.35 8.21 3.81
CA LEU A 535 -4.06 9.51 3.86
C LEU A 535 -4.52 9.89 5.28
N VAL A 536 -4.64 8.92 6.19
CA VAL A 536 -5.18 9.12 7.54
C VAL A 536 -4.08 8.89 8.59
N ASN A 537 -3.90 9.87 9.48
CA ASN A 537 -3.04 9.80 10.67
C ASN A 537 -3.59 8.77 11.66
N LEU A 538 -3.34 7.49 11.43
CA LEU A 538 -3.60 6.43 12.39
C LEU A 538 -2.32 6.12 13.18
N PRO A 539 -2.43 5.78 14.48
CA PRO A 539 -1.30 5.32 15.28
C PRO A 539 -0.76 3.94 14.86
N GLU A 540 -1.43 3.25 13.95
CA GLU A 540 -1.04 1.95 13.44
C GLU A 540 0.11 2.04 12.42
N PRO A 541 1.06 1.09 12.44
CA PRO A 541 2.14 1.04 11.46
C PRO A 541 1.61 0.80 10.03
N VAL A 542 2.44 1.13 9.04
CA VAL A 542 2.19 0.90 7.61
C VAL A 542 2.86 -0.40 7.20
N THR A 543 2.22 -1.52 7.54
CA THR A 543 2.72 -2.87 7.25
C THR A 543 2.10 -3.41 5.95
N LEU A 544 2.73 -3.12 4.81
CA LEU A 544 2.39 -3.73 3.52
C LEU A 544 3.36 -4.88 3.24
N ASP A 545 2.84 -6.07 2.96
CA ASP A 545 3.66 -7.25 2.61
C ASP A 545 4.16 -7.14 1.16
N PHE A 546 5.34 -7.70 0.87
CA PHE A 546 5.87 -7.78 -0.49
C PHE A 546 4.90 -8.49 -1.45
N LEU A 547 4.24 -9.55 -1.00
CA LEU A 547 3.27 -10.29 -1.83
C LEU A 547 2.01 -9.48 -2.13
N ASP A 548 1.60 -8.59 -1.21
CA ASP A 548 0.45 -7.71 -1.40
C ASP A 548 0.79 -6.55 -2.35
N ALA A 549 2.07 -6.15 -2.42
CA ALA A 549 2.51 -5.02 -3.23
C ALA A 549 2.89 -5.36 -4.68
N GLU A 550 3.35 -6.59 -4.95
CA GLU A 550 3.87 -7.01 -6.26
C GLU A 550 2.86 -7.82 -7.09
N LEU A 551 1.94 -8.51 -6.42
CA LEU A 551 1.01 -9.41 -7.09
C LEU A 551 -0.46 -9.18 -6.68
N GLU A 552 -0.73 -8.08 -5.98
CA GLU A 552 -2.09 -7.58 -5.70
C GLU A 552 -2.14 -6.03 -5.83
N ASP A 553 -1.58 -5.53 -6.93
CA ASP A 553 -1.12 -4.16 -7.08
C ASP A 553 -2.13 -3.05 -6.71
N SER A 554 -1.64 -2.09 -5.93
CA SER A 554 -2.42 -1.21 -5.05
C SER A 554 -2.23 0.28 -5.35
N ASN A 555 -1.59 0.67 -6.46
CA ASN A 555 -1.31 2.07 -6.75
C ASN A 555 -1.77 2.53 -8.13
N LYS A 556 -2.63 3.57 -8.09
CA LYS A 556 -3.15 4.38 -9.21
C LYS A 556 -3.70 3.57 -10.39
N GLU A 557 -5.01 3.33 -10.40
CA GLU A 557 -5.80 3.01 -11.60
C GLU A 557 -5.07 2.18 -12.69
N GLU A 558 -4.31 1.15 -12.31
CA GLU A 558 -3.67 0.31 -13.31
C GLU A 558 -4.73 -0.66 -13.84
N ARG A 559 -5.42 -0.17 -14.87
CA ARG A 559 -6.49 -0.84 -15.62
C ARG A 559 -6.04 -2.12 -16.34
N TYR A 560 -4.74 -2.42 -16.33
CA TYR A 560 -4.12 -3.39 -17.23
C TYR A 560 -3.14 -4.31 -16.48
N ILE A 561 -2.99 -5.54 -16.99
CA ILE A 561 -1.97 -6.50 -16.56
C ILE A 561 -1.17 -6.93 -17.78
N ASP A 562 0.16 -6.84 -17.70
CA ASP A 562 1.08 -7.28 -18.75
C ASP A 562 1.91 -8.49 -18.27
N GLU A 563 1.88 -9.60 -19.02
CA GLU A 563 2.68 -10.80 -18.71
C GLU A 563 4.14 -10.60 -19.16
N VAL A 564 5.05 -10.31 -18.21
CA VAL A 564 6.45 -9.96 -18.51
C VAL A 564 7.43 -10.77 -17.65
N TYR A 565 8.54 -11.21 -18.25
CA TYR A 565 9.65 -11.82 -17.52
C TYR A 565 10.56 -10.77 -16.87
N ARG A 566 10.77 -10.87 -15.57
CA ARG A 566 11.65 -9.98 -14.78
C ARG A 566 12.80 -10.76 -14.14
N GLY A 567 13.97 -10.14 -14.08
CA GLY A 567 15.12 -10.68 -13.34
C GLY A 567 15.16 -10.14 -11.92
N TYR A 568 15.16 -11.02 -10.93
CA TYR A 568 15.28 -10.67 -9.50
C TYR A 568 16.69 -10.99 -9.00
N THR A 569 17.26 -10.10 -8.20
CA THR A 569 18.55 -10.32 -7.52
C THR A 569 18.48 -9.70 -6.13
N TRP A 570 18.92 -10.40 -5.10
CA TRP A 570 18.84 -9.92 -3.72
C TRP A 570 20.11 -10.18 -2.91
N THR A 571 20.30 -9.42 -1.84
CA THR A 571 21.37 -9.59 -0.85
C THR A 571 20.90 -9.14 0.53
N PRO A 572 21.37 -9.76 1.64
CA PRO A 572 21.14 -9.21 2.97
C PRO A 572 21.90 -7.89 3.18
N ILE A 573 21.34 -7.00 3.99
CA ILE A 573 22.02 -5.80 4.49
C ILE A 573 22.72 -6.19 5.80
N ASN A 574 24.05 -6.31 5.76
CA ASN A 574 24.83 -6.69 6.93
C ASN A 574 24.63 -5.71 8.09
N GLY A 575 24.61 -6.23 9.32
CA GLY A 575 24.39 -5.44 10.53
C GLY A 575 22.92 -5.11 10.83
N THR A 576 21.98 -5.57 10.00
CA THR A 576 20.52 -5.49 10.19
C THR A 576 19.84 -6.78 9.75
N ASP A 577 18.54 -6.88 9.99
CA ASP A 577 17.73 -8.03 9.56
C ASP A 577 17.05 -7.82 8.19
N TYR A 578 17.30 -6.70 7.53
CA TYR A 578 16.71 -6.38 6.23
C TYR A 578 17.40 -7.10 5.08
N SER A 579 16.62 -7.43 4.04
CA SER A 579 17.11 -7.90 2.75
C SER A 579 16.74 -6.92 1.66
N LEU A 580 17.68 -6.65 0.76
CA LEU A 580 17.51 -5.77 -0.39
C LEU A 580 17.37 -6.59 -1.67
N GLY A 581 16.37 -6.29 -2.48
CA GLY A 581 16.14 -6.86 -3.79
C GLY A 581 16.18 -5.81 -4.90
N LEU A 582 16.53 -6.24 -6.11
CA LEU A 582 16.51 -5.46 -7.34
C LEU A 582 15.76 -6.24 -8.41
N VAL A 583 14.84 -5.54 -9.05
CA VAL A 583 14.11 -6.00 -10.23
C VAL A 583 14.65 -5.27 -11.44
N LEU A 584 15.06 -6.01 -12.46
CA LEU A 584 15.54 -5.44 -13.72
C LEU A 584 14.90 -6.15 -14.92
N PRO A 585 14.31 -5.41 -15.88
CA PRO A 585 13.90 -5.99 -17.16
C PRO A 585 15.10 -6.40 -18.00
N SER A 586 14.93 -7.44 -18.82
CA SER A 586 15.96 -7.93 -19.74
C SER A 586 16.42 -6.89 -20.76
N TYR A 587 15.57 -5.93 -21.14
CA TYR A 587 15.92 -4.86 -22.07
C TYR A 587 16.70 -3.70 -21.43
N ASN A 588 16.83 -3.64 -20.10
CA ASN A 588 17.60 -2.62 -19.36
C ASN A 588 18.94 -3.16 -18.81
N GLU A 589 19.48 -4.21 -19.41
CA GLU A 589 20.85 -4.67 -19.11
C GLU A 589 21.91 -3.60 -19.41
N TYR A 590 21.61 -2.68 -20.32
CA TYR A 590 22.46 -1.55 -20.67
C TYR A 590 21.65 -0.26 -20.60
N TYR A 591 22.31 0.83 -20.21
CA TYR A 591 21.74 2.17 -20.27
C TYR A 591 22.68 3.13 -21.00
N ILE A 592 22.11 4.23 -21.48
CA ILE A 592 22.84 5.29 -22.18
C ILE A 592 23.43 6.24 -21.13
N LYS A 593 24.74 6.45 -21.21
CA LYS A 593 25.45 7.48 -20.44
C LYS A 593 26.06 8.48 -21.42
N ALA A 594 25.44 9.65 -21.52
CA ALA A 594 25.98 10.78 -22.26
C ALA A 594 27.22 11.33 -21.56
N ASP A 595 28.25 11.67 -22.34
CA ASP A 595 29.43 12.34 -21.84
C ASP A 595 29.62 13.63 -22.63
N LEU A 596 29.17 14.74 -22.04
CA LEU A 596 29.27 16.07 -22.62
C LEU A 596 30.46 16.86 -22.05
N SER A 597 31.35 16.20 -21.28
CA SER A 597 32.45 16.87 -20.57
C SER A 597 33.42 17.56 -21.53
N ASP A 598 33.79 16.91 -22.64
CA ASP A 598 34.67 17.49 -23.67
C ASP A 598 34.03 18.66 -24.43
N VAL A 599 32.71 18.59 -24.63
CA VAL A 599 31.92 19.67 -25.24
C VAL A 599 31.86 20.85 -24.29
N MET A 600 31.57 20.62 -23.00
CA MET A 600 31.55 21.65 -21.95
C MET A 600 32.92 22.28 -21.67
N LEU A 601 34.02 21.52 -21.79
CA LEU A 601 35.40 22.02 -21.68
C LEU A 601 35.80 22.87 -22.89
N GLN A 602 35.46 22.47 -24.13
CA GLN A 602 35.64 23.32 -25.31
C GLN A 602 34.82 24.62 -25.24
N LEU A 603 33.67 24.59 -24.55
CA LEU A 603 32.78 25.73 -24.32
C LEU A 603 33.33 26.78 -23.33
N HIS A 604 34.34 26.45 -22.51
CA HIS A 604 34.96 27.39 -21.57
C HIS A 604 36.04 28.28 -22.23
N ILE A 605 36.72 27.78 -23.27
CA ILE A 605 37.87 28.46 -23.89
C ILE A 605 37.43 29.56 -24.88
N SER A 606 36.22 29.47 -25.45
CA SER A 606 35.63 30.53 -26.27
C SER A 606 34.50 31.24 -25.52
N HIS A 607 34.74 32.48 -25.12
CA HIS A 607 33.79 33.40 -24.47
C HIS A 607 32.58 33.72 -25.39
N SER A 608 31.69 32.76 -25.64
CA SER A 608 30.44 33.02 -26.34
C SER A 608 29.26 32.39 -25.62
N LEU A 609 28.41 33.25 -25.04
CA LEU A 609 27.01 32.96 -24.69
C LEU A 609 26.25 32.25 -25.83
N PHE A 610 26.73 32.37 -27.07
CA PHE A 610 26.13 31.88 -28.29
C PHE A 610 25.95 30.34 -28.34
N PHE A 611 26.85 29.56 -27.75
CA PHE A 611 26.82 28.09 -27.89
C PHE A 611 26.16 27.35 -26.70
N ARG A 612 26.15 27.94 -25.48
CA ARG A 612 25.28 27.47 -24.37
C ARG A 612 23.80 27.51 -24.78
N VAL A 613 23.44 28.45 -25.65
CA VAL A 613 22.09 28.64 -26.20
C VAL A 613 21.73 27.60 -27.28
N THR A 614 22.69 27.08 -28.06
CA THR A 614 22.38 26.19 -29.20
C THR A 614 22.04 24.75 -28.80
N ASP A 615 22.71 24.16 -27.80
CA ASP A 615 22.40 22.79 -27.36
C ASP A 615 21.17 22.74 -26.42
N MET A 616 20.87 23.83 -25.69
CA MET A 616 19.63 23.98 -24.91
C MET A 616 18.48 24.65 -25.68
N GLN A 617 18.69 25.03 -26.95
CA GLN A 617 17.68 25.72 -27.75
C GLN A 617 16.36 24.92 -27.84
N SER A 618 16.48 23.60 -27.83
CA SER A 618 15.36 22.65 -27.87
C SER A 618 14.45 22.71 -26.64
N LEU A 619 15.00 23.13 -25.49
CA LEU A 619 14.30 23.24 -24.20
C LEU A 619 13.70 24.63 -23.96
N LEU A 620 14.13 25.65 -24.73
CA LEU A 620 13.64 27.01 -24.53
C LEU A 620 12.15 27.12 -24.91
N PRO A 621 11.34 27.88 -24.15
CA PRO A 621 9.93 28.14 -24.49
C PRO A 621 9.75 28.73 -25.89
N SER A 622 10.73 29.46 -26.42
CA SER A 622 10.71 29.98 -27.80
C SER A 622 10.67 28.88 -28.87
N SER A 623 11.10 27.66 -28.55
CA SER A 623 11.01 26.52 -29.46
C SER A 623 9.62 25.91 -29.55
N PHE A 624 8.72 26.22 -28.60
CA PHE A 624 7.43 25.52 -28.45
C PHE A 624 6.51 25.74 -29.64
N GLU A 625 6.51 26.95 -30.20
CA GLU A 625 5.71 27.25 -31.40
C GLU A 625 6.15 26.45 -32.64
N SER A 626 7.46 26.21 -32.78
CA SER A 626 8.01 25.61 -33.99
C SER A 626 8.20 24.09 -33.91
N SER A 627 8.41 23.57 -32.71
CA SER A 627 8.84 22.19 -32.45
C SER A 627 7.99 21.47 -31.39
N GLY A 628 6.99 22.13 -30.82
CA GLY A 628 6.09 21.57 -29.80
C GLY A 628 6.55 21.82 -28.37
N HIS A 629 5.59 21.75 -27.44
CA HIS A 629 5.75 21.97 -26.00
C HIS A 629 6.66 20.91 -25.37
N VAL A 630 7.46 21.30 -24.39
CA VAL A 630 8.39 20.41 -23.67
C VAL A 630 7.99 20.35 -22.20
N PHE A 631 7.75 19.14 -21.72
CA PHE A 631 7.61 18.83 -20.30
C PHE A 631 8.91 18.26 -19.76
N LEU A 632 9.34 18.78 -18.62
CA LEU A 632 10.54 18.35 -17.91
C LEU A 632 10.16 17.58 -16.64
N ALA A 633 10.67 16.38 -16.47
CA ALA A 633 10.41 15.57 -15.29
C ALA A 633 10.96 16.27 -14.02
N PRO A 634 10.17 16.38 -12.93
CA PRO A 634 10.55 17.04 -11.68
C PRO A 634 11.55 16.19 -10.86
N ARG A 635 12.75 15.99 -11.39
CA ARG A 635 13.85 15.25 -10.75
C ARG A 635 14.73 16.20 -9.91
N GLU A 636 15.40 15.66 -8.89
CA GLU A 636 16.38 16.39 -8.07
C GLU A 636 17.71 16.56 -8.81
N TYR A 637 17.72 17.31 -9.94
CA TYR A 637 18.93 17.53 -10.76
C TYR A 637 20.06 18.21 -9.99
N CYS A 638 19.70 19.15 -9.11
CA CYS A 638 20.59 19.91 -8.25
C CYS A 638 19.90 20.16 -6.91
N LYS A 639 20.67 20.18 -5.81
CA LYS A 639 20.11 20.40 -4.46
C LYS A 639 19.42 21.77 -4.28
N ARG A 640 19.82 22.77 -5.05
CA ARG A 640 19.26 24.15 -5.00
C ARG A 640 18.02 24.34 -5.89
N LEU A 641 17.66 23.35 -6.70
CA LEU A 641 16.52 23.46 -7.61
C LEU A 641 15.22 23.29 -6.85
N GLN A 642 14.36 24.31 -6.89
CA GLN A 642 13.04 24.25 -6.28
C GLN A 642 12.08 23.44 -7.17
N LEU A 643 11.50 22.38 -6.62
CA LEU A 643 10.40 21.65 -7.24
C LEU A 643 9.14 22.53 -7.25
N SER A 644 8.37 22.46 -8.34
CA SER A 644 7.15 23.23 -8.55
C SER A 644 6.13 22.33 -9.24
N ASP A 645 4.87 22.38 -8.79
CA ASP A 645 3.76 21.64 -9.41
C ASP A 645 3.50 22.14 -10.85
N ASN A 646 3.75 23.43 -11.11
CA ASN A 646 3.70 23.98 -12.46
C ASN A 646 5.00 23.66 -13.21
N ASN A 647 4.89 22.82 -14.24
CA ASN A 647 6.03 22.33 -15.03
C ASN A 647 6.76 23.45 -15.80
N THR A 648 6.02 24.43 -16.31
CA THR A 648 6.62 25.55 -17.05
C THR A 648 7.49 26.42 -16.15
N GLN A 649 7.04 26.64 -14.91
CA GLN A 649 7.84 27.32 -13.89
C GLN A 649 9.06 26.49 -13.48
N PHE A 650 8.88 25.18 -13.31
CA PHE A 650 9.99 24.27 -13.00
C PHE A 650 11.07 24.29 -14.10
N LEU A 651 10.68 24.26 -15.37
CA LEU A 651 11.58 24.38 -16.50
C LEU A 651 12.33 25.73 -16.53
N GLN A 652 11.65 26.83 -16.23
CA GLN A 652 12.30 28.15 -16.13
C GLN A 652 13.32 28.21 -14.99
N ASN A 653 12.97 27.67 -13.82
CA ASN A 653 13.87 27.58 -12.67
C ASN A 653 15.12 26.75 -13.02
N PHE A 654 14.92 25.62 -13.71
CA PHE A 654 16.02 24.77 -14.19
C PHE A 654 16.94 25.51 -15.17
N LEU A 655 16.37 26.18 -16.18
CA LEU A 655 17.14 26.93 -17.17
C LEU A 655 17.93 28.09 -16.53
N SER A 656 17.31 28.82 -15.59
CA SER A 656 18.00 29.88 -14.86
C SER A 656 19.19 29.33 -14.07
N LEU A 657 18.98 28.23 -13.35
CA LEU A 657 20.03 27.62 -12.54
C LEU A 657 21.19 27.11 -13.40
N MET A 658 20.91 26.51 -14.56
CA MET A 658 21.95 26.04 -15.49
C MET A 658 22.79 27.18 -16.10
N LEU A 659 22.24 28.39 -16.20
CA LEU A 659 23.00 29.57 -16.64
C LEU A 659 23.97 30.06 -15.55
N ASP A 660 23.56 29.96 -14.29
CA ASP A 660 24.30 30.45 -13.12
C ASP A 660 25.39 29.48 -12.62
N LEU A 661 25.24 28.17 -12.87
CA LEU A 661 26.15 27.15 -12.37
C LEU A 661 27.49 27.06 -13.13
N SER A 662 28.55 26.81 -12.37
CA SER A 662 29.85 26.37 -12.90
C SER A 662 29.82 24.87 -13.22
N PRO A 663 30.41 24.42 -14.35
CA PRO A 663 30.56 22.99 -14.70
C PRO A 663 31.16 22.10 -13.61
N GLU A 664 31.94 22.66 -12.68
CA GLU A 664 32.68 21.92 -11.65
C GLU A 664 31.92 21.83 -10.31
N SER A 665 30.67 22.28 -10.24
CA SER A 665 29.90 22.21 -8.98
C SER A 665 29.53 20.77 -8.62
N ASP A 666 29.88 20.34 -7.40
CA ASP A 666 29.44 19.07 -6.80
C ASP A 666 27.97 19.11 -6.32
N GLU A 667 27.27 20.24 -6.49
CA GLU A 667 25.88 20.41 -6.03
C GLU A 667 24.83 19.73 -6.94
N CYS A 668 25.25 19.23 -8.11
CA CYS A 668 24.37 18.71 -9.15
C CYS A 668 24.79 17.33 -9.65
N ASP A 669 23.81 16.54 -10.10
CA ASP A 669 24.07 15.27 -10.79
C ASP A 669 24.32 15.52 -12.28
N HIS A 670 25.60 15.62 -12.63
CA HIS A 670 26.04 15.81 -14.02
C HIS A 670 25.60 14.67 -14.95
N GLY A 671 25.43 13.45 -14.44
CA GLY A 671 24.98 12.31 -15.25
C GLY A 671 23.53 12.49 -15.72
N LEU A 672 22.64 12.89 -14.81
CA LEU A 672 21.24 13.19 -15.13
C LEU A 672 21.12 14.37 -16.09
N ILE A 673 21.86 15.45 -15.83
CA ILE A 673 21.84 16.65 -16.67
C ILE A 673 22.37 16.36 -18.08
N HIS A 674 23.47 15.61 -18.21
CA HIS A 674 24.02 15.25 -19.52
C HIS A 674 23.05 14.39 -20.34
N ASN A 675 22.42 13.39 -19.71
CA ASN A 675 21.42 12.55 -20.36
C ASN A 675 20.19 13.37 -20.79
N LEU A 676 19.73 14.29 -19.94
CA LEU A 676 18.63 15.20 -20.24
C LEU A 676 18.93 16.07 -21.48
N ILE A 677 20.09 16.73 -21.50
CA ILE A 677 20.48 17.61 -22.61
C ILE A 677 20.61 16.80 -23.91
N PHE A 678 21.21 15.61 -23.83
CA PHE A 678 21.32 14.70 -24.97
C PHE A 678 19.94 14.34 -25.54
N ASP A 679 19.02 13.86 -24.70
CA ASP A 679 17.68 13.47 -25.14
C ASP A 679 16.88 14.65 -25.69
N SER A 680 17.03 15.84 -25.10
CA SER A 680 16.37 17.08 -25.57
C SER A 680 16.72 17.41 -27.02
N ARG A 681 17.98 17.17 -27.40
CA ARG A 681 18.46 17.40 -28.76
C ARG A 681 17.92 16.34 -29.71
N ILE A 682 17.92 15.07 -29.31
CA ILE A 682 17.44 13.95 -30.13
C ILE A 682 15.97 14.15 -30.52
N ILE A 683 15.10 14.44 -29.54
CA ILE A 683 13.67 14.67 -29.79
C ILE A 683 13.41 16.00 -30.51
N GLY A 684 14.27 17.02 -30.32
CA GLY A 684 14.22 18.26 -31.09
C GLY A 684 14.53 18.05 -32.58
N GLN A 685 15.49 17.18 -32.89
CA GLN A 685 15.76 16.78 -34.27
C GLN A 685 14.58 15.99 -34.88
N LEU A 686 13.92 15.13 -34.10
CA LEU A 686 12.72 14.43 -34.55
C LEU A 686 11.60 15.41 -34.91
N ALA A 687 11.28 16.34 -34.01
CA ALA A 687 10.22 17.32 -34.22
C ALA A 687 10.48 18.21 -35.46
N SER A 688 11.71 18.70 -35.61
CA SER A 688 12.10 19.57 -36.72
C SER A 688 12.17 18.84 -38.07
N ARG A 689 12.65 17.58 -38.11
CA ARG A 689 12.78 16.80 -39.35
C ARG A 689 11.46 16.14 -39.78
N VAL A 690 10.60 15.74 -38.84
CA VAL A 690 9.42 14.90 -39.11
C VAL A 690 8.11 15.63 -38.85
N TRP A 691 7.90 16.18 -37.66
CA TRP A 691 6.57 16.68 -37.26
C TRP A 691 6.23 18.04 -37.89
N LYS A 692 7.20 18.96 -37.98
CA LYS A 692 6.99 20.32 -38.48
C LYS A 692 6.36 20.40 -39.88
N ASN A 693 6.64 19.43 -40.74
CA ASN A 693 6.18 19.41 -42.14
C ASN A 693 4.95 18.49 -42.35
N LYS A 694 4.30 18.02 -41.29
CA LYS A 694 3.18 17.08 -41.37
C LYS A 694 1.87 17.70 -40.93
N ASP A 695 0.82 17.43 -41.71
CA ASP A 695 -0.55 17.76 -41.36
C ASP A 695 -1.19 16.60 -40.57
N LEU A 696 -1.25 16.73 -39.25
CA LEU A 696 -1.77 15.72 -38.35
C LEU A 696 -3.27 15.43 -38.56
N ASN A 697 -4.06 16.47 -38.87
CA ASN A 697 -5.51 16.36 -39.00
C ASN A 697 -5.89 15.46 -40.19
N SER A 698 -5.13 15.55 -41.29
CA SER A 698 -5.33 14.69 -42.47
C SER A 698 -5.18 13.19 -42.20
N TYR A 699 -4.46 12.83 -41.13
CA TYR A 699 -4.27 11.45 -40.70
C TYR A 699 -5.10 11.08 -39.46
N GLY A 700 -5.93 11.99 -38.94
CA GLY A 700 -6.77 11.78 -37.77
C GLY A 700 -6.01 11.84 -36.44
N PHE A 701 -5.03 12.74 -36.29
CA PHE A 701 -4.31 12.95 -35.03
C PHE A 701 -4.54 14.35 -34.49
N LEU A 702 -4.81 14.43 -33.19
CA LEU A 702 -4.87 15.68 -32.44
C LEU A 702 -3.47 16.12 -31.98
N ALA A 703 -2.62 15.15 -31.63
CA ALA A 703 -1.27 15.40 -31.15
C ALA A 703 -0.33 14.22 -31.43
N VAL A 704 0.96 14.50 -31.49
CA VAL A 704 2.04 13.50 -31.45
C VAL A 704 3.00 13.83 -30.31
N PHE A 705 3.58 12.79 -29.73
CA PHE A 705 4.51 12.96 -28.62
C PHE A 705 5.68 11.99 -28.65
N ALA A 706 6.75 12.37 -27.96
CA ALA A 706 7.89 11.52 -27.70
C ALA A 706 8.37 11.74 -26.26
N SER A 707 8.46 10.65 -25.50
CA SER A 707 8.95 10.61 -24.13
C SER A 707 10.24 9.80 -24.05
N THR A 708 11.18 10.24 -23.22
CA THR A 708 12.55 9.72 -23.16
C THR A 708 12.96 9.36 -21.73
N ASP A 709 13.97 8.49 -21.61
CA ASP A 709 14.53 8.03 -20.34
C ASP A 709 15.18 9.19 -19.53
N GLY A 710 15.71 10.20 -20.24
CA GLY A 710 16.25 11.43 -19.68
C GLY A 710 15.24 12.34 -18.98
N GLY A 711 13.94 12.01 -19.01
CA GLY A 711 12.90 12.77 -18.30
C GLY A 711 12.32 13.92 -19.11
N ILE A 712 12.30 13.80 -20.44
CA ILE A 712 11.66 14.79 -21.32
C ILE A 712 10.52 14.15 -22.08
N THR A 713 9.38 14.84 -22.08
CA THR A 713 8.25 14.56 -22.96
C THR A 713 8.00 15.77 -23.84
N ARG A 714 7.99 15.56 -25.17
CA ARG A 714 7.67 16.61 -26.14
C ARG A 714 6.33 16.33 -26.79
N VAL A 715 5.44 17.32 -26.83
CA VAL A 715 4.09 17.22 -27.41
C VAL A 715 3.94 18.23 -28.53
N PHE A 716 3.45 17.81 -29.69
CA PHE A 716 3.25 18.65 -30.86
C PHE A 716 1.82 18.47 -31.42
N PRO A 717 1.10 19.55 -31.77
CA PRO A 717 1.48 20.97 -31.72
C PRO A 717 1.38 21.55 -30.29
N ASN A 718 1.87 22.78 -30.08
CA ASN A 718 1.87 23.43 -28.75
C ASN A 718 0.47 23.53 -28.12
N ILE A 719 -0.57 23.73 -28.92
CA ILE A 719 -1.97 23.84 -28.46
C ILE A 719 -2.42 22.54 -27.76
N ALA A 720 -1.90 21.39 -28.17
CA ALA A 720 -2.25 20.12 -27.56
C ALA A 720 -1.66 19.91 -26.16
N ALA A 721 -0.74 20.77 -25.71
CA ALA A 721 -0.15 20.69 -24.39
C ALA A 721 -1.11 21.06 -23.26
N GLU A 722 -2.11 21.93 -23.53
CA GLU A 722 -3.14 22.30 -22.55
C GLU A 722 -4.07 21.12 -22.22
N LEU A 723 -4.24 20.21 -23.19
CA LEU A 723 -5.03 18.99 -23.06
C LEU A 723 -4.18 17.79 -22.61
N TRP A 724 -2.91 18.00 -22.25
CA TRP A 724 -2.00 16.91 -21.85
C TRP A 724 -2.06 16.69 -20.34
N ASP A 725 -2.84 15.70 -19.92
CA ASP A 725 -3.10 15.36 -18.52
C ASP A 725 -2.22 14.22 -17.97
N GLU A 726 -1.12 13.89 -18.65
CA GLU A 726 -0.19 12.84 -18.18
C GLU A 726 0.87 13.40 -17.23
N ASP A 727 1.33 12.57 -16.29
CA ASP A 727 2.43 12.91 -15.38
C ASP A 727 3.69 13.31 -16.19
N PRO A 728 4.32 14.47 -15.90
CA PRO A 728 5.50 14.94 -16.61
C PRO A 728 6.75 14.05 -16.39
N GLU A 729 6.79 13.21 -15.35
CA GLU A 729 7.81 12.17 -15.19
C GLU A 729 7.43 10.91 -15.98
N PRO A 730 8.14 10.57 -17.08
CA PRO A 730 7.80 9.41 -17.90
C PRO A 730 7.77 8.09 -17.11
N PHE A 731 8.57 7.98 -16.05
CA PHE A 731 8.60 6.77 -15.23
C PHE A 731 7.34 6.59 -14.38
N ASN A 732 6.54 7.63 -14.19
CA ASN A 732 5.24 7.55 -13.52
C ASN A 732 4.08 7.29 -14.50
N SER A 733 4.28 7.54 -15.80
CA SER A 733 3.24 7.38 -16.81
C SER A 733 3.03 5.92 -17.23
N ASN A 734 1.78 5.46 -17.21
CA ASN A 734 1.41 4.08 -17.55
C ASN A 734 1.78 3.74 -19.01
N PHE A 735 1.46 4.62 -19.97
CA PHE A 735 1.75 4.39 -21.40
C PHE A 735 3.24 4.14 -21.67
N TYR A 736 4.13 4.79 -20.90
CA TYR A 736 5.57 4.66 -21.06
C TYR A 736 6.03 3.27 -20.60
N ARG A 737 5.64 2.85 -19.38
CA ARG A 737 5.98 1.53 -18.82
C ARG A 737 5.43 0.38 -19.67
N ARG A 738 4.17 0.44 -20.07
CA ARG A 738 3.51 -0.60 -20.88
C ARG A 738 4.13 -0.73 -22.27
N SER A 739 4.43 0.40 -22.92
CA SER A 739 5.13 0.39 -24.21
C SER A 739 6.52 -0.22 -24.12
N LEU A 740 7.22 -0.02 -23.01
CA LEU A 740 8.55 -0.58 -22.78
C LEU A 740 8.55 -2.06 -22.49
N ASP A 741 7.44 -2.67 -22.07
CA ASP A 741 7.34 -4.10 -21.84
C ASP A 741 6.83 -4.85 -23.08
N ASN A 742 5.79 -4.31 -23.70
CA ASN A 742 5.13 -4.91 -24.83
C ASN A 742 5.86 -4.65 -26.16
N LYS A 743 5.44 -5.37 -27.20
CA LYS A 743 5.87 -5.14 -28.60
C LYS A 743 4.66 -4.71 -29.42
N GLY A 744 4.86 -3.71 -30.29
CA GLY A 744 3.80 -3.18 -31.15
C GLY A 744 3.23 -1.86 -30.64
N TYR A 745 1.98 -1.58 -31.00
CA TYR A 745 1.26 -0.36 -30.64
C TYR A 745 0.30 -0.62 -29.47
N MET A 746 0.47 0.15 -28.40
CA MET A 746 -0.36 0.08 -27.21
C MET A 746 -1.42 1.18 -27.26
N PHE A 747 -2.68 0.79 -27.39
CA PHE A 747 -3.84 1.66 -27.33
C PHE A 747 -4.37 1.74 -25.90
N ARG A 748 -4.70 2.95 -25.48
CA ARG A 748 -5.30 3.26 -24.18
C ARG A 748 -6.44 4.25 -24.37
N SER A 749 -7.63 3.92 -23.89
CA SER A 749 -8.77 4.84 -23.84
C SER A 749 -8.93 5.40 -22.43
N THR A 750 -9.21 6.70 -22.31
CA THR A 750 -9.44 7.37 -21.02
C THR A 750 -10.87 7.88 -20.92
N LEU A 751 -11.46 7.77 -19.72
CA LEU A 751 -12.80 8.26 -19.44
C LEU A 751 -12.81 9.79 -19.29
N ARG A 752 -13.94 10.39 -19.65
CA ARG A 752 -14.29 11.81 -19.51
C ARG A 752 -14.20 12.27 -18.04
N SER A 753 -13.12 12.97 -17.68
CA SER A 753 -12.89 13.48 -16.30
C SER A 753 -13.62 14.79 -15.99
N SER A 754 -14.24 15.45 -16.97
CA SER A 754 -14.94 16.73 -16.78
C SER A 754 -16.22 16.80 -17.61
N GLU A 755 -17.22 17.54 -17.13
CA GLU A 755 -18.52 17.70 -17.81
C GLU A 755 -18.38 18.22 -19.26
N ASN A 756 -17.23 18.79 -19.64
CA ASN A 756 -16.94 19.36 -20.98
C ASN A 756 -15.82 18.67 -21.79
N GLY A 757 -15.19 17.58 -21.32
CA GLY A 757 -14.09 16.91 -22.03
C GLY A 757 -14.55 15.84 -23.05
N THR A 758 -13.80 15.65 -24.13
CA THR A 758 -13.95 14.55 -25.10
C THR A 758 -13.20 13.29 -24.63
N SER A 759 -13.73 12.09 -24.93
CA SER A 759 -13.01 10.83 -24.66
C SER A 759 -11.72 10.77 -25.49
N GLU A 760 -10.60 10.43 -24.85
CA GLU A 760 -9.29 10.45 -25.51
C GLU A 760 -8.73 9.05 -25.70
N ILE A 761 -8.16 8.81 -26.89
CA ILE A 761 -7.43 7.58 -27.23
C ILE A 761 -5.97 7.93 -27.46
N VAL A 762 -5.10 7.37 -26.62
CA VAL A 762 -3.65 7.50 -26.72
C VAL A 762 -3.08 6.20 -27.26
N VAL A 763 -2.17 6.31 -28.23
CA VAL A 763 -1.44 5.18 -28.78
C VAL A 763 0.05 5.43 -28.67
N SER A 764 0.78 4.40 -28.24
CA SER A 764 2.20 4.51 -27.90
C SER A 764 2.97 3.26 -28.33
N SER A 765 4.26 3.44 -28.62
CA SER A 765 5.17 2.35 -28.99
C SER A 765 6.61 2.66 -28.59
N ALA A 766 7.31 1.67 -28.03
CA ALA A 766 8.72 1.80 -27.68
C ALA A 766 9.62 1.76 -28.93
N VAL A 767 10.59 2.68 -28.97
CA VAL A 767 11.55 2.77 -30.06
C VAL A 767 12.72 1.83 -29.78
N GLU A 768 12.70 0.68 -30.44
CA GLU A 768 13.80 -0.29 -30.35
C GLU A 768 14.99 0.09 -31.24
N VAL A 769 16.15 0.34 -30.63
CA VAL A 769 17.40 0.69 -31.31
C VAL A 769 18.44 -0.41 -31.07
N ASN A 770 19.10 -0.88 -32.13
CA ASN A 770 20.23 -1.80 -32.02
C ASN A 770 21.55 -1.02 -32.12
N LEU A 771 22.27 -0.91 -31.00
CA LEU A 771 23.52 -0.17 -30.91
C LEU A 771 24.67 -1.16 -30.63
N ALA A 772 25.52 -1.38 -31.64
CA ALA A 772 26.67 -2.30 -31.56
C ALA A 772 26.31 -3.74 -31.12
N GLY A 773 25.20 -4.27 -31.63
CA GLY A 773 24.73 -5.63 -31.33
C GLY A 773 23.92 -5.74 -30.02
N LYS A 774 23.59 -4.62 -29.39
CA LYS A 774 22.79 -4.55 -28.16
C LYS A 774 21.47 -3.86 -28.44
N LEU A 775 20.37 -4.49 -28.04
CA LEU A 775 19.03 -3.93 -28.18
C LEU A 775 18.70 -3.02 -27.00
N LEU A 776 18.22 -1.81 -27.28
CA LEU A 776 17.86 -0.79 -26.30
C LEU A 776 16.50 -0.17 -26.65
N ARG A 777 15.79 0.32 -25.64
CA ARG A 777 14.49 1.03 -25.76
C ARG A 777 14.58 2.42 -25.09
N PRO A 778 15.28 3.41 -25.70
CA PRO A 778 15.58 4.69 -25.05
C PRO A 778 14.42 5.70 -25.03
N ALA A 779 13.38 5.50 -25.85
CA ALA A 779 12.27 6.42 -25.98
C ALA A 779 10.98 5.70 -26.35
N VAL A 780 9.85 6.32 -26.02
CA VAL A 780 8.49 5.91 -26.43
C VAL A 780 7.90 7.05 -27.25
N VAL A 781 7.37 6.71 -28.42
CA VAL A 781 6.69 7.67 -29.31
C VAL A 781 5.22 7.31 -29.41
N GLY A 782 4.37 8.30 -29.66
CA GLY A 782 2.94 8.07 -29.73
C GLY A 782 2.16 9.24 -30.29
N GLY A 783 0.83 9.12 -30.24
CA GLY A 783 -0.08 10.19 -30.61
C GLY A 783 -1.42 10.11 -29.91
N LYS A 784 -2.12 11.26 -29.86
CA LYS A 784 -3.53 11.35 -29.49
C LYS A 784 -4.37 11.29 -30.76
N LEU A 785 -5.30 10.35 -30.80
CA LEU A 785 -6.16 10.14 -31.96
C LEU A 785 -7.36 11.06 -31.92
N ASP A 786 -7.75 11.54 -33.11
CA ASP A 786 -9.07 12.12 -33.30
C ASP A 786 -10.09 10.98 -33.40
N LEU A 787 -10.95 10.90 -32.38
CA LEU A 787 -11.92 9.84 -32.23
C LEU A 787 -12.88 9.76 -33.45
N GLU A 788 -13.41 10.90 -33.90
CA GLU A 788 -14.40 10.91 -34.98
C GLU A 788 -13.77 10.43 -36.30
N ALA A 789 -12.59 10.97 -36.62
CA ALA A 789 -11.85 10.61 -37.82
C ALA A 789 -11.49 9.11 -37.85
N TRP A 790 -11.05 8.55 -36.72
CA TRP A 790 -10.66 7.14 -36.65
C TRP A 790 -11.85 6.18 -36.61
N VAL A 791 -12.95 6.57 -35.98
CA VAL A 791 -14.19 5.78 -36.01
C VAL A 791 -14.73 5.72 -37.44
N ASP A 792 -14.71 6.81 -38.20
CA ASP A 792 -15.08 6.82 -39.61
C ASP A 792 -14.16 5.96 -40.47
N LYS A 793 -12.85 6.04 -40.22
CA LYS A 793 -11.87 5.21 -40.88
C LYS A 793 -12.07 3.72 -40.58
N PHE A 794 -12.35 3.39 -39.32
CA PHE A 794 -12.66 2.03 -38.89
C PHE A 794 -13.87 1.46 -39.63
N LYS A 795 -14.97 2.22 -39.75
CA LYS A 795 -16.16 1.81 -40.53
C LYS A 795 -15.82 1.50 -42.00
N ILE A 796 -14.97 2.32 -42.62
CA ILE A 796 -14.53 2.12 -44.01
C ILE A 796 -13.64 0.87 -44.15
N LEU A 797 -12.81 0.58 -43.15
CA LEU A 797 -11.93 -0.59 -43.14
C LEU A 797 -12.70 -1.90 -42.87
N ALA A 798 -13.79 -1.81 -42.12
CA ALA A 798 -14.69 -2.91 -41.76
C ALA A 798 -15.95 -3.00 -42.65
N SER A 799 -15.89 -2.48 -43.88
CA SER A 799 -16.98 -2.58 -44.87
C SER A 799 -16.46 -2.98 -46.26
N ASN A 800 -17.36 -3.46 -47.11
CA ASN A 800 -17.09 -3.87 -48.50
C ASN A 800 -16.99 -2.68 -49.49
N MET A 801 -17.22 -1.44 -49.04
CA MET A 801 -17.21 -0.19 -49.84
C MET A 801 -15.88 0.17 -50.52
N SER A 802 -14.82 -0.58 -50.24
CA SER A 802 -13.45 -0.30 -50.70
C SER A 802 -13.06 -1.07 -51.96
N ASP A 803 -13.82 -2.12 -52.33
CA ASP A 803 -13.65 -2.77 -53.63
C ASP A 803 -14.46 -2.00 -54.67
N GLY A 804 -13.79 -1.07 -55.37
CA GLY A 804 -14.33 -0.20 -56.42
C GLY A 804 -14.79 -0.93 -57.70
N ARG A 805 -15.47 -2.07 -57.59
CA ARG A 805 -16.09 -2.79 -58.70
C ARG A 805 -17.41 -3.44 -58.27
N GLN A 806 -18.46 -2.64 -58.09
CA GLN A 806 -19.78 -2.87 -58.72
C GLN A 806 -20.80 -1.90 -58.12
N GLY A 807 -21.15 -0.86 -58.89
CA GLY A 807 -22.40 -0.15 -58.72
C GLY A 807 -23.57 -1.04 -59.16
N SER A 808 -24.42 -1.44 -58.22
CA SER A 808 -25.86 -1.62 -58.43
C SER A 808 -26.52 -1.92 -57.08
N HIS A 809 -27.48 -1.07 -56.72
CA HIS A 809 -28.44 -1.30 -55.63
C HIS A 809 -28.90 -2.75 -55.58
N LYS A 810 -28.57 -3.48 -54.50
CA LYS A 810 -29.27 -4.69 -54.09
C LYS A 810 -30.15 -4.36 -52.90
N GLN A 811 -31.43 -4.17 -53.18
CA GLN A 811 -32.49 -4.02 -52.19
C GLN A 811 -32.74 -5.37 -51.51
N CYS A 812 -32.67 -5.42 -50.18
CA CYS A 812 -32.92 -6.62 -49.38
C CYS A 812 -34.39 -7.05 -49.45
N GLY A 813 -34.63 -8.32 -49.78
CA GLY A 813 -35.94 -8.97 -49.77
C GLY A 813 -35.93 -10.20 -48.84
N PRO A 814 -37.08 -10.81 -48.53
CA PRO A 814 -37.28 -11.63 -47.33
C PRO A 814 -36.58 -13.01 -47.30
N LEU A 815 -35.75 -13.33 -48.31
CA LEU A 815 -35.18 -14.67 -48.49
C LEU A 815 -33.71 -14.71 -48.92
N ARG A 816 -32.94 -13.63 -48.80
CA ARG A 816 -31.48 -13.63 -49.02
C ARG A 816 -30.75 -12.88 -47.92
N SER A 817 -29.73 -13.52 -47.34
CA SER A 817 -28.93 -13.01 -46.22
C SER A 817 -28.42 -11.60 -46.54
N CYS A 818 -28.67 -10.66 -45.62
CA CYS A 818 -28.12 -9.31 -45.70
C CYS A 818 -26.60 -9.41 -45.75
N GLU A 819 -26.00 -8.61 -46.63
CA GLU A 819 -24.56 -8.51 -46.78
C GLU A 819 -24.02 -7.80 -45.53
N MET A 820 -23.33 -8.55 -44.67
CA MET A 820 -22.83 -8.08 -43.39
C MET A 820 -21.76 -7.01 -43.59
N ASP A 821 -22.06 -5.75 -43.26
CA ASP A 821 -21.15 -4.61 -43.27
C ASP A 821 -21.25 -3.85 -41.92
N CYS A 822 -20.11 -3.42 -41.36
CA CYS A 822 -20.07 -2.59 -40.15
C CYS A 822 -20.40 -1.11 -40.46
N GLU A 823 -21.54 -0.87 -41.13
CA GLU A 823 -22.03 0.49 -41.40
C GLU A 823 -22.55 1.17 -40.11
N MET A 824 -22.77 2.49 -40.19
CA MET A 824 -23.25 3.28 -39.05
C MET A 824 -24.66 2.82 -38.62
N ASP A 825 -24.82 2.68 -37.31
CA ASP A 825 -26.11 2.43 -36.65
C ASP A 825 -26.92 1.28 -37.27
N THR A 826 -26.24 0.24 -37.76
CA THR A 826 -26.91 -0.96 -38.26
C THR A 826 -27.69 -1.62 -37.13
N ASN A 827 -28.96 -1.96 -37.39
CA ASN A 827 -29.80 -2.71 -36.45
C ASN A 827 -29.47 -4.21 -36.41
N GLU A 828 -28.56 -4.67 -37.28
CA GLU A 828 -28.21 -6.09 -37.43
C GLU A 828 -26.92 -6.46 -36.67
N LEU A 829 -25.85 -5.67 -36.82
CA LEU A 829 -24.52 -5.98 -36.26
C LEU A 829 -23.94 -4.86 -35.38
N GLY A 830 -23.28 -5.24 -34.30
CA GLY A 830 -22.38 -4.41 -33.50
C GLY A 830 -20.92 -4.78 -33.77
N CYS A 831 -20.10 -3.80 -34.10
CA CYS A 831 -18.67 -3.97 -34.36
C CYS A 831 -17.86 -3.13 -33.37
N TYR A 832 -16.93 -3.77 -32.66
CA TYR A 832 -16.21 -3.21 -31.54
C TYR A 832 -14.70 -3.43 -31.68
N LEU A 833 -13.93 -2.42 -31.28
CA LEU A 833 -12.52 -2.57 -30.93
C LEU A 833 -12.39 -2.45 -29.42
N ILE A 834 -11.86 -3.50 -28.81
CA ILE A 834 -11.68 -3.63 -27.36
C ILE A 834 -10.18 -3.78 -27.11
N ASP A 835 -9.64 -3.11 -26.11
CA ASP A 835 -8.25 -3.32 -25.71
C ASP A 835 -8.07 -4.59 -24.85
N ASP A 836 -6.84 -4.86 -24.43
CA ASP A 836 -6.48 -6.00 -23.60
C ASP A 836 -6.99 -5.92 -22.17
N GLY A 837 -7.29 -4.72 -21.66
CA GLY A 837 -7.95 -4.51 -20.38
C GLY A 837 -9.46 -4.76 -20.43
N GLY A 838 -10.03 -4.97 -21.62
CA GLY A 838 -11.47 -5.12 -21.80
C GLY A 838 -12.21 -3.77 -21.85
N PHE A 839 -11.54 -2.68 -22.22
CA PHE A 839 -12.15 -1.36 -22.40
C PHE A 839 -12.55 -1.11 -23.84
N LEU A 840 -13.67 -0.41 -24.02
CA LEU A 840 -14.12 -0.02 -25.35
C LEU A 840 -13.20 1.07 -25.93
N VAL A 841 -12.62 0.82 -27.10
CA VAL A 841 -11.78 1.77 -27.84
C VAL A 841 -12.58 2.43 -28.96
N MET A 842 -13.28 1.65 -29.80
CA MET A 842 -14.13 2.17 -30.89
C MET A 842 -15.35 1.27 -31.11
N SER A 843 -16.43 1.85 -31.64
CA SER A 843 -17.68 1.16 -31.97
C SER A 843 -18.30 1.73 -33.25
N ASN A 844 -19.06 0.93 -33.98
CA ASN A 844 -19.85 1.41 -35.13
C ASN A 844 -21.15 2.14 -34.74
N GLN A 845 -21.65 1.92 -33.52
CA GLN A 845 -22.89 2.52 -33.02
C GLN A 845 -22.65 3.91 -32.39
N ALA A 846 -23.49 4.88 -32.73
CA ALA A 846 -23.39 6.26 -32.26
C ALA A 846 -23.67 6.41 -30.74
N ASP A 847 -24.54 5.58 -30.17
CA ASP A 847 -24.86 5.58 -28.73
C ASP A 847 -23.66 5.13 -27.87
N HIS A 848 -22.71 4.41 -28.46
CA HIS A 848 -21.50 3.98 -27.79
C HIS A 848 -20.39 5.04 -27.79
N PHE A 849 -20.52 6.16 -28.53
CA PHE A 849 -19.46 7.18 -28.58
C PHE A 849 -19.25 7.85 -27.22
N GLN A 850 -20.32 7.97 -26.42
CA GLN A 850 -20.25 8.49 -25.04
C GLN A 850 -19.76 7.42 -24.03
N LYS A 851 -19.66 6.16 -24.45
CA LYS A 851 -19.25 5.01 -23.63
C LYS A 851 -17.79 4.58 -23.88
N ILE A 852 -17.05 5.29 -24.74
CA ILE A 852 -15.65 4.98 -25.03
C ILE A 852 -14.80 5.22 -23.78
N GLY A 853 -13.92 4.26 -23.47
CA GLY A 853 -13.15 4.23 -22.23
C GLY A 853 -13.85 3.57 -21.05
N LEU A 854 -15.12 3.16 -21.19
CA LEU A 854 -15.78 2.31 -20.19
C LEU A 854 -15.38 0.85 -20.34
N PHE A 855 -15.41 0.13 -19.22
CA PHE A 855 -15.25 -1.31 -19.21
C PHE A 855 -16.35 -1.97 -20.03
N PHE A 856 -15.99 -2.93 -20.88
CA PHE A 856 -16.91 -3.51 -21.84
C PHE A 856 -18.05 -4.28 -21.16
N GLY A 857 -17.85 -4.76 -19.92
CA GLY A 857 -18.90 -5.32 -19.08
C GLY A 857 -20.03 -4.35 -18.76
N ASP A 858 -19.78 -3.04 -18.73
CA ASP A 858 -20.82 -2.01 -18.52
C ASP A 858 -21.49 -1.58 -19.83
N VAL A 859 -20.88 -1.90 -20.97
CA VAL A 859 -21.41 -1.59 -22.31
C VAL A 859 -22.29 -2.74 -22.83
N ASP A 860 -21.77 -3.97 -22.81
CA ASP A 860 -22.46 -5.20 -23.20
C ASP A 860 -22.03 -6.34 -22.26
N ALA A 861 -22.63 -6.36 -21.07
CA ALA A 861 -22.33 -7.34 -20.02
C ALA A 861 -22.42 -8.80 -20.50
N PRO A 862 -23.47 -9.20 -21.23
CA PRO A 862 -23.55 -10.56 -21.75
C PRO A 862 -22.39 -10.90 -22.69
N LEU A 863 -21.93 -9.97 -23.53
CA LEU A 863 -20.85 -10.25 -24.48
C LEU A 863 -19.53 -10.40 -23.74
N MET A 864 -19.25 -9.49 -22.80
CA MET A 864 -18.03 -9.56 -22.00
C MET A 864 -17.95 -10.87 -21.20
N TYR A 865 -19.06 -11.29 -20.60
CA TYR A 865 -19.13 -12.59 -19.93
C TYR A 865 -18.87 -13.76 -20.90
N ALA A 866 -19.42 -13.71 -22.12
CA ALA A 866 -19.15 -14.73 -23.12
C ALA A 866 -17.67 -14.75 -23.55
N LEU A 867 -17.03 -13.59 -23.71
CA LEU A 867 -15.59 -13.48 -24.01
C LEU A 867 -14.74 -14.05 -22.87
N TYR A 868 -15.14 -13.80 -21.61
CA TYR A 868 -14.48 -14.34 -20.42
C TYR A 868 -14.67 -15.86 -20.29
N ASN A 869 -15.90 -16.37 -20.39
CA ASN A 869 -16.22 -17.80 -20.26
C ASN A 869 -15.52 -18.65 -21.34
N ASN A 870 -15.31 -18.07 -22.53
CA ASN A 870 -14.54 -18.71 -23.61
C ASN A 870 -13.03 -18.50 -23.51
N SER A 871 -12.52 -18.04 -22.36
CA SER A 871 -11.09 -17.86 -22.09
C SER A 871 -10.39 -16.91 -23.07
N ILE A 872 -11.07 -15.90 -23.62
CA ILE A 872 -10.42 -14.83 -24.40
C ILE A 872 -9.76 -13.83 -23.45
N PHE A 873 -10.47 -13.49 -22.38
CA PHE A 873 -9.97 -12.73 -21.24
C PHE A 873 -9.82 -13.65 -20.03
N THR A 874 -8.83 -13.33 -19.19
CA THR A 874 -8.70 -13.85 -17.82
C THR A 874 -8.88 -12.71 -16.85
N ARG A 875 -9.54 -13.00 -15.72
CA ARG A 875 -9.73 -12.07 -14.60
C ARG A 875 -8.71 -12.36 -13.51
N ARG A 876 -8.06 -11.33 -13.00
CA ARG A 876 -7.30 -11.38 -11.75
C ARG A 876 -7.92 -10.36 -10.80
N GLN A 877 -8.00 -10.75 -9.53
CA GLN A 877 -8.49 -9.87 -8.48
C GLN A 877 -7.32 -9.53 -7.58
N SER A 878 -7.13 -8.24 -7.33
CA SER A 878 -6.14 -7.70 -6.42
C SER A 878 -6.79 -6.94 -5.26
N PHE A 879 -6.11 -6.92 -4.12
CA PHE A 879 -6.59 -6.30 -2.89
C PHE A 879 -5.78 -5.04 -2.58
N GLN A 880 -6.42 -3.89 -2.63
CA GLN A 880 -5.77 -2.61 -2.35
C GLN A 880 -5.97 -2.24 -0.88
N TYR A 881 -4.96 -2.51 -0.05
CA TYR A 881 -5.02 -2.30 1.41
C TYR A 881 -4.85 -0.84 1.88
N GLN A 882 -4.48 0.08 0.98
CA GLN A 882 -4.23 1.49 1.30
C GLN A 882 -5.28 2.45 0.70
N SER A 883 -6.50 1.97 0.44
CA SER A 883 -7.58 2.78 -0.14
C SER A 883 -8.32 3.61 0.90
N ALA A 884 -8.91 4.73 0.46
CA ALA A 884 -9.87 5.51 1.22
C ALA A 884 -11.28 5.16 0.78
N CYS A 885 -12.17 4.82 1.72
CA CYS A 885 -13.59 4.63 1.45
C CYS A 885 -14.44 5.53 2.33
N GLU A 886 -15.59 5.92 1.78
CA GLU A 886 -16.66 6.49 2.56
C GLU A 886 -17.15 5.46 3.60
N PRO A 887 -17.34 5.87 4.87
CA PRO A 887 -17.81 4.96 5.89
C PRO A 887 -19.23 4.48 5.57
N VAL A 888 -19.41 3.16 5.51
CA VAL A 888 -20.75 2.56 5.37
C VAL A 888 -21.57 2.96 6.60
N SER A 889 -22.71 3.60 6.38
CA SER A 889 -23.65 3.93 7.45
C SER A 889 -24.20 2.63 8.05
N SER A 890 -23.66 2.21 9.19
CA SER A 890 -24.21 1.05 9.90
C SER A 890 -25.64 1.37 10.32
N SER A 891 -26.61 0.55 9.90
CA SER A 891 -28.04 0.66 10.22
C SER A 891 -28.37 0.34 11.69
N HIS A 892 -27.42 0.52 12.60
CA HIS A 892 -27.64 0.46 14.04
C HIS A 892 -27.81 1.88 14.56
N THR A 893 -29.05 2.35 14.61
CA THR A 893 -29.45 3.49 15.45
C THR A 893 -29.32 3.08 16.92
N GLY A 894 -28.08 3.09 17.42
CA GLY A 894 -27.73 2.74 18.79
C GLY A 894 -26.83 3.80 19.39
N ALA A 895 -27.44 4.74 20.11
CA ALA A 895 -26.87 5.67 21.10
C ALA A 895 -25.45 6.20 20.86
N ALA A 896 -25.38 7.49 20.48
CA ALA A 896 -24.17 8.30 20.53
C ALA A 896 -23.39 8.10 21.86
N PRO A 897 -22.05 8.12 21.84
CA PRO A 897 -21.24 8.10 23.05
C PRO A 897 -21.40 9.44 23.77
N ARG A 898 -22.31 9.51 24.74
CA ARG A 898 -22.34 10.62 25.70
C ARG A 898 -21.16 10.45 26.64
N GLY A 899 -20.06 11.16 26.37
CA GLY A 899 -19.05 11.45 27.38
C GLY A 899 -19.70 12.34 28.43
N VAL A 900 -20.06 11.77 29.58
CA VAL A 900 -20.49 12.56 30.73
C VAL A 900 -19.23 12.97 31.49
N PHE A 901 -18.84 14.24 31.32
CA PHE A 901 -17.90 14.88 32.24
C PHE A 901 -18.62 15.03 33.59
N VAL A 902 -18.08 14.43 34.64
CA VAL A 902 -18.53 14.69 36.01
C VAL A 902 -17.64 15.82 36.54
N PRO A 903 -18.14 17.07 36.62
CA PRO A 903 -17.34 18.17 37.14
C PRO A 903 -16.96 17.89 38.59
N SER A 904 -15.74 18.26 38.96
CA SER A 904 -15.33 18.31 40.36
C SER A 904 -16.11 19.41 41.08
N ILE A 905 -16.28 19.31 42.39
CA ILE A 905 -16.90 20.37 43.21
C ILE A 905 -16.16 21.71 43.06
N ALA A 906 -14.88 21.68 42.65
CA ALA A 906 -14.11 22.87 42.31
C ALA A 906 -14.60 23.60 41.04
N ASP A 907 -15.16 22.88 40.05
CA ASP A 907 -15.56 23.44 38.76
C ASP A 907 -16.97 24.08 38.82
N VAL A 908 -17.79 23.66 39.77
CA VAL A 908 -19.17 24.16 39.96
C VAL A 908 -19.19 25.56 40.60
N LEU A 909 -18.08 25.98 41.22
CA LEU A 909 -18.01 27.23 41.98
C LEU A 909 -17.55 28.45 41.17
N THR A 910 -17.09 28.29 39.92
CA THR A 910 -16.37 29.38 39.24
C THR A 910 -17.02 30.10 38.06
N ASP A 911 -18.11 29.66 37.42
CA ASP A 911 -18.85 30.56 36.50
C ASP A 911 -20.18 29.96 36.00
N PHE A 912 -21.31 30.53 36.42
CA PHE A 912 -22.65 30.08 36.02
C PHE A 912 -23.13 30.63 34.66
N GLU A 913 -22.45 31.62 34.07
CA GLU A 913 -22.88 32.25 32.81
C GLU A 913 -22.23 31.65 31.54
N HIS A 914 -21.08 30.97 31.64
CA HIS A 914 -20.42 30.34 30.48
C HIS A 914 -20.97 28.94 30.12
N ALA A 915 -21.75 28.31 31.01
CA ALA A 915 -22.29 26.96 30.81
C ALA A 915 -23.38 26.88 29.73
N PHE A 916 -24.08 27.98 29.44
CA PHE A 916 -25.18 27.98 28.46
C PHE A 916 -24.72 28.17 27.01
N VAL A 917 -23.58 28.82 26.77
CA VAL A 917 -23.02 29.00 25.42
C VAL A 917 -22.28 27.72 24.97
N SER A 918 -21.57 27.05 25.88
CA SER A 918 -20.87 25.79 25.57
C SER A 918 -21.81 24.62 25.22
N LEU A 919 -23.08 24.65 25.63
CA LEU A 919 -24.04 23.59 25.31
C LEU A 919 -24.65 23.75 23.91
N ALA A 920 -24.65 24.97 23.36
CA ALA A 920 -25.18 25.25 22.02
C ALA A 920 -24.17 24.91 20.92
N ASP A 921 -22.88 25.14 21.14
CA ASP A 921 -21.82 24.83 20.16
C ASP A 921 -21.55 23.32 20.01
N VAL A 922 -21.88 22.50 21.02
CA VAL A 922 -21.75 21.03 20.96
C VAL A 922 -22.85 20.37 20.11
N LEU A 923 -23.92 21.11 19.75
CA LEU A 923 -25.06 20.59 18.98
C LEU A 923 -25.00 20.93 17.48
N ILE A 924 -24.05 21.76 17.04
CA ILE A 924 -23.91 22.17 15.64
C ILE A 924 -22.45 22.01 15.19
N GLU A 925 -21.97 20.77 15.13
CA GLU A 925 -20.86 20.45 14.23
C GLU A 925 -21.26 19.29 13.35
N GLY A 926 -21.33 19.60 12.05
CA GLY A 926 -21.72 18.71 10.99
C GLY A 926 -20.82 17.47 10.93
N PHE A 927 -21.42 16.39 10.45
CA PHE A 927 -20.73 15.24 9.91
C PHE A 927 -19.73 15.68 8.84
N GLU A 928 -18.48 15.93 9.21
CA GLU A 928 -17.37 15.69 8.29
C GLU A 928 -17.18 14.17 8.23
N THR A 929 -17.64 13.59 7.14
CA THR A 929 -17.38 12.19 6.76
C THR A 929 -15.87 12.04 6.56
N LYS A 930 -15.14 11.72 7.63
CA LYS A 930 -13.74 11.31 7.51
C LYS A 930 -13.72 10.00 6.73
N GLU A 931 -13.10 10.06 5.55
CA GLU A 931 -12.73 8.87 4.80
C GLU A 931 -11.96 7.93 5.73
N SER A 932 -12.37 6.66 5.74
CA SER A 932 -11.72 5.63 6.54
C SER A 932 -10.87 4.75 5.62
N SER A 933 -9.72 4.28 6.12
CA SER A 933 -8.92 3.33 5.36
C SER A 933 -9.70 2.02 5.17
N CYS A 934 -9.86 1.59 3.94
CA CYS A 934 -10.57 0.39 3.55
C CYS A 934 -9.70 -0.46 2.63
N VAL A 935 -10.13 -1.70 2.41
CA VAL A 935 -9.56 -2.57 1.38
C VAL A 935 -10.53 -2.56 0.20
N THR A 936 -10.06 -2.22 -1.00
CA THR A 936 -10.86 -2.29 -2.24
C THR A 936 -10.41 -3.49 -3.08
N ILE A 937 -11.35 -4.19 -3.71
CA ILE A 937 -11.03 -5.29 -4.63
C ILE A 937 -11.06 -4.75 -6.05
N GLN A 938 -9.91 -4.78 -6.71
CA GLN A 938 -9.81 -4.43 -8.12
C GLN A 938 -9.79 -5.73 -8.95
N SER A 939 -10.61 -5.78 -9.99
CA SER A 939 -10.68 -6.89 -10.94
C SER A 939 -10.13 -6.42 -12.29
N GLN A 940 -8.89 -6.79 -12.60
CA GLN A 940 -8.28 -6.50 -13.90
C GLN A 940 -8.46 -7.68 -14.86
N PHE A 941 -8.61 -7.34 -16.14
CA PHE A 941 -8.71 -8.31 -17.22
C PHE A 941 -7.51 -8.20 -18.14
N TYR A 942 -7.08 -9.33 -18.70
CA TYR A 942 -6.00 -9.39 -19.69
C TYR A 942 -6.21 -10.56 -20.65
N PHE A 943 -5.54 -10.50 -21.80
CA PHE A 943 -5.62 -11.54 -22.82
C PHE A 943 -4.93 -12.84 -22.40
N THR A 944 -5.57 -13.97 -22.70
CA THR A 944 -4.96 -15.31 -22.58
C THR A 944 -3.99 -15.61 -23.72
N ASN A 945 -3.13 -16.63 -23.54
CA ASN A 945 -2.22 -17.10 -24.60
C ASN A 945 -2.90 -17.95 -25.70
N THR A 946 -4.23 -18.07 -25.73
CA THR A 946 -4.97 -18.90 -26.69
C THR A 946 -5.31 -18.17 -28.00
N THR A 947 -5.54 -18.96 -29.05
CA THR A 947 -5.62 -18.65 -30.50
C THR A 947 -6.21 -17.31 -30.94
N ASN A 948 -5.73 -16.80 -32.08
CA ASN A 948 -6.05 -15.46 -32.58
C ASN A 948 -7.51 -15.23 -33.06
N SER A 949 -8.34 -16.26 -33.30
CA SER A 949 -9.71 -16.11 -33.82
C SER A 949 -10.70 -17.07 -33.18
N TYR A 950 -11.87 -16.55 -32.78
CA TYR A 950 -12.96 -17.28 -32.15
C TYR A 950 -14.28 -17.02 -32.87
N ASN A 951 -15.08 -18.06 -33.05
CA ASN A 951 -16.44 -17.99 -33.54
C ASN A 951 -17.31 -18.75 -32.53
N MET A 952 -18.35 -18.11 -32.01
CA MET A 952 -19.15 -18.73 -30.96
C MET A 952 -20.60 -18.26 -31.03
N LEU A 953 -21.50 -19.17 -30.64
CA LEU A 953 -22.90 -18.88 -30.41
C LEU A 953 -23.07 -18.58 -28.91
N GLN A 954 -23.54 -17.38 -28.58
CA GLN A 954 -23.96 -17.04 -27.22
C GLN A 954 -25.46 -17.35 -27.08
N ASP A 955 -25.80 -18.19 -26.10
CA ASP A 955 -27.18 -18.53 -25.77
C ASP A 955 -27.59 -17.88 -24.44
N CYS A 956 -28.67 -17.11 -24.46
CA CYS A 956 -29.30 -16.45 -23.32
C CYS A 956 -30.66 -17.12 -22.97
N GLY A 957 -30.89 -18.35 -23.45
CA GLY A 957 -32.09 -19.15 -23.20
C GLY A 957 -33.20 -18.89 -24.20
N ASN A 958 -33.75 -17.67 -24.21
CA ASN A 958 -34.84 -17.27 -25.12
C ASN A 958 -34.35 -16.63 -26.43
N CYS A 959 -33.06 -16.37 -26.52
CA CYS A 959 -32.42 -15.69 -27.62
C CYS A 959 -30.97 -16.16 -27.72
N SER A 960 -30.45 -16.22 -28.93
CA SER A 960 -29.04 -16.46 -29.17
C SER A 960 -28.51 -15.40 -30.11
N ARG A 961 -27.20 -15.13 -30.03
CA ARG A 961 -26.49 -14.30 -30.99
C ARG A 961 -25.19 -14.97 -31.39
N LEU A 962 -24.81 -14.82 -32.65
CA LEU A 962 -23.49 -15.19 -33.11
C LEU A 962 -22.52 -14.03 -32.84
N PHE A 963 -21.33 -14.35 -32.35
CA PHE A 963 -20.24 -13.39 -32.28
C PHE A 963 -18.92 -14.01 -32.74
N HIS A 964 -18.07 -13.12 -33.23
CA HIS A 964 -16.76 -13.44 -33.72
C HIS A 964 -15.75 -12.47 -33.12
N ALA A 965 -14.57 -12.98 -32.76
CA ALA A 965 -13.52 -12.19 -32.14
C ALA A 965 -12.16 -12.53 -32.77
N LYS A 966 -11.40 -11.52 -33.17
CA LYS A 966 -10.10 -11.65 -33.83
C LYS A 966 -9.11 -10.65 -33.22
N ARG A 967 -7.97 -11.13 -32.75
CA ARG A 967 -6.87 -10.25 -32.30
C ARG A 967 -6.17 -9.62 -33.50
N ILE A 968 -5.87 -8.33 -33.40
CA ILE A 968 -5.12 -7.58 -34.40
C ILE A 968 -3.63 -7.72 -34.11
N GLU A 969 -2.85 -8.18 -35.09
CA GLU A 969 -1.42 -8.42 -34.89
C GLU A 969 -0.67 -7.11 -34.65
N ASN A 970 0.43 -7.15 -33.89
CA ASN A 970 1.25 -5.98 -33.49
C ASN A 970 0.50 -4.89 -32.70
N THR A 971 -0.64 -5.20 -32.08
CA THR A 971 -1.41 -4.29 -31.22
C THR A 971 -2.00 -5.03 -30.02
N ASN A 972 -2.46 -4.29 -29.00
CA ASN A 972 -3.26 -4.83 -27.90
C ASN A 972 -4.78 -4.83 -28.19
N LEU A 973 -5.21 -4.81 -29.45
CA LEU A 973 -6.63 -4.71 -29.82
C LEU A 973 -7.26 -6.06 -30.18
N LEU A 974 -8.50 -6.23 -29.75
CA LEU A 974 -9.43 -7.29 -30.12
C LEU A 974 -10.57 -6.70 -30.96
N PHE A 975 -10.70 -7.19 -32.19
CA PHE A 975 -11.81 -6.86 -33.06
C PHE A 975 -12.95 -7.86 -32.84
N VAL A 976 -14.12 -7.38 -32.42
CA VAL A 976 -15.30 -8.19 -32.13
C VAL A 976 -16.46 -7.75 -33.01
N VAL A 977 -17.10 -8.71 -33.67
CA VAL A 977 -18.34 -8.51 -34.45
C VAL A 977 -19.41 -9.41 -33.86
N ALA A 978 -20.52 -8.85 -33.42
CA ALA A 978 -21.61 -9.57 -32.80
C ALA A 978 -22.95 -9.16 -33.40
N GLU A 979 -23.87 -10.10 -33.52
CA GLU A 979 -25.27 -9.79 -33.82
C GLU A 979 -25.90 -9.03 -32.64
N LYS A 980 -26.74 -8.03 -32.95
CA LYS A 980 -27.47 -7.31 -31.90
C LYS A 980 -28.42 -8.26 -31.18
N LEU A 981 -28.32 -8.30 -29.86
CA LEU A 981 -29.11 -9.17 -29.01
C LEU A 981 -30.55 -8.62 -28.92
N LEU A 982 -31.55 -9.39 -29.39
CA LEU A 982 -32.95 -8.93 -29.51
C LEU A 982 -33.81 -9.12 -28.25
N CYS A 983 -33.24 -9.58 -27.14
CA CYS A 983 -33.97 -9.88 -25.91
C CYS A 983 -33.90 -8.74 -24.88
N GLN A 984 -34.98 -8.54 -24.12
CA GLN A 984 -35.14 -7.44 -23.17
C GLN A 984 -34.30 -7.58 -21.89
N SER A 985 -33.95 -8.81 -21.50
CA SER A 985 -33.02 -9.09 -20.42
C SER A 985 -32.36 -10.46 -20.61
N CYS A 986 -31.07 -10.55 -20.32
CA CYS A 986 -30.33 -11.80 -20.19
C CYS A 986 -29.78 -11.85 -18.77
N GLU A 987 -30.24 -12.80 -17.95
CA GLU A 987 -29.83 -12.96 -16.55
C GLU A 987 -28.42 -13.59 -16.49
N ILE A 988 -27.40 -12.80 -16.82
CA ILE A 988 -25.99 -13.18 -16.70
C ILE A 988 -25.32 -12.25 -15.69
N GLU A 989 -24.40 -12.81 -14.91
CA GLU A 989 -23.57 -12.06 -13.98
C GLU A 989 -22.84 -10.93 -14.70
N THR A 990 -23.07 -9.69 -14.25
CA THR A 990 -22.36 -8.52 -14.74
C THR A 990 -20.95 -8.50 -14.17
N LEU A 991 -19.96 -8.71 -15.04
CA LEU A 991 -18.56 -8.52 -14.66
C LEU A 991 -18.29 -7.02 -14.48
N THR A 992 -17.75 -6.62 -13.34
CA THR A 992 -17.36 -5.25 -13.03
C THR A 992 -15.86 -5.17 -12.76
N GLN A 993 -15.22 -4.06 -13.12
CA GLN A 993 -13.78 -3.87 -12.92
C GLN A 993 -13.43 -3.51 -11.48
N VAL A 994 -14.26 -2.71 -10.81
CA VAL A 994 -14.04 -2.31 -9.42
C VAL A 994 -15.24 -2.74 -8.60
N ARG A 995 -14.99 -3.54 -7.57
CA ARG A 995 -15.99 -3.90 -6.59
C ARG A 995 -15.57 -3.31 -5.26
N THR A 996 -16.28 -2.26 -4.83
CA THR A 996 -16.12 -1.68 -3.50
C THR A 996 -16.82 -2.59 -2.50
N GLU A 997 -16.17 -3.68 -2.15
CA GLU A 997 -16.54 -4.41 -0.94
C GLU A 997 -15.68 -3.89 0.20
N CYS A 998 -16.32 -3.33 1.23
CA CYS A 998 -15.68 -3.24 2.52
C CYS A 998 -15.51 -4.68 3.03
N ILE A 999 -14.39 -5.31 2.68
CA ILE A 999 -14.10 -6.76 2.89
C ILE A 999 -14.38 -7.24 4.31
N LEU A 1000 -14.38 -6.34 5.29
CA LEU A 1000 -14.58 -6.70 6.68
C LEU A 1000 -16.02 -7.11 7.05
N SER A 1001 -17.00 -6.97 6.15
CA SER A 1001 -18.34 -7.51 6.39
C SER A 1001 -18.61 -8.89 5.78
N GLU A 1002 -17.86 -9.37 4.78
CA GLU A 1002 -18.29 -10.55 3.99
C GLU A 1002 -17.22 -11.61 3.65
N GLU A 1003 -15.91 -11.38 3.78
CA GLU A 1003 -14.94 -12.48 3.66
C GLU A 1003 -14.82 -13.29 4.95
N ASN A 1004 -14.86 -14.62 4.85
CA ASN A 1004 -14.65 -15.50 5.99
C ASN A 1004 -13.18 -15.43 6.44
N PRO A 1005 -12.85 -14.83 7.61
CA PRO A 1005 -11.46 -14.66 8.08
C PRO A 1005 -10.71 -15.97 8.24
N CYS A 1006 -11.43 -17.09 8.25
CA CYS A 1006 -10.94 -18.43 8.43
C CYS A 1006 -10.31 -19.05 7.16
N GLU A 1007 -10.64 -18.56 5.96
CA GLU A 1007 -10.08 -19.10 4.71
C GLU A 1007 -8.63 -18.64 4.49
N VAL A 1008 -8.31 -17.42 4.93
CA VAL A 1008 -6.97 -16.82 4.82
C VAL A 1008 -5.95 -17.50 5.74
N LEU A 1009 -6.39 -18.03 6.89
CA LEU A 1009 -5.52 -18.74 7.83
C LEU A 1009 -4.95 -20.06 7.29
N ASN A 1010 -5.61 -20.71 6.34
CA ASN A 1010 -5.13 -21.99 5.81
C ASN A 1010 -3.80 -21.86 5.04
N ASN A 1011 -3.43 -20.65 4.63
CA ASN A 1011 -2.18 -20.33 3.91
C ASN A 1011 -1.35 -19.29 4.66
N THR A 1012 -1.01 -19.54 5.93
CA THR A 1012 -0.08 -18.62 6.66
C THR A 1012 1.24 -18.46 5.91
N ARG A 1013 1.63 -17.19 5.68
CA ARG A 1013 2.91 -16.84 5.04
C ARG A 1013 4.08 -17.22 5.94
N TYR A 1014 5.21 -17.55 5.34
CA TYR A 1014 6.45 -17.77 6.10
C TYR A 1014 6.89 -16.48 6.77
N ARG A 1015 7.21 -16.55 8.06
CA ARG A 1015 7.73 -15.43 8.87
C ARG A 1015 8.94 -15.92 9.65
N LYS A 1016 9.89 -15.03 9.93
CA LYS A 1016 11.04 -15.32 10.78
C LYS A 1016 11.12 -14.29 11.90
N GLY A 1017 10.80 -14.72 13.12
CA GLY A 1017 10.89 -13.86 14.30
C GLY A 1017 12.34 -13.53 14.71
N PRO A 1018 12.50 -12.64 15.70
CA PRO A 1018 13.80 -12.22 16.22
C PRO A 1018 14.65 -13.39 16.73
N THR A 1019 15.97 -13.27 16.58
CA THR A 1019 16.91 -14.35 16.96
C THR A 1019 17.18 -14.41 18.47
N SER A 1020 17.16 -13.27 19.14
CA SER A 1020 17.36 -13.14 20.58
C SER A 1020 16.02 -12.95 21.31
N CYS A 1021 15.87 -13.66 22.43
CA CYS A 1021 14.72 -13.54 23.31
C CYS A 1021 15.19 -13.45 24.76
N PHE A 1022 14.63 -12.49 25.52
CA PHE A 1022 14.90 -12.33 26.95
C PHE A 1022 13.58 -12.46 27.74
N ASP A 1023 13.30 -13.66 28.25
CA ASP A 1023 12.03 -14.00 28.92
C ASP A 1023 12.17 -14.46 30.38
N TYR A 1024 13.31 -15.07 30.72
CA TYR A 1024 13.57 -15.66 32.02
C TYR A 1024 14.97 -15.35 32.56
N SER A 1025 15.03 -14.97 33.84
CA SER A 1025 16.27 -14.95 34.62
C SER A 1025 16.03 -15.54 36.01
N ALA A 1026 17.01 -16.30 36.52
CA ALA A 1026 16.96 -16.84 37.89
C ALA A 1026 17.13 -15.75 38.97
N LEU A 1027 17.72 -14.61 38.61
CA LEU A 1027 17.97 -13.46 39.49
C LEU A 1027 16.83 -12.43 39.47
N GLU A 1028 15.78 -12.71 38.72
CA GLU A 1028 14.61 -11.84 38.62
C GLU A 1028 13.92 -11.66 39.98
N ASN A 1029 13.66 -10.42 40.35
CA ASN A 1029 12.87 -10.08 41.52
C ASN A 1029 11.38 -10.26 41.19
N THR A 1030 10.77 -11.26 41.80
CA THR A 1030 9.35 -11.59 41.63
C THR A 1030 8.52 -11.21 42.86
N SER A 1031 9.10 -10.53 43.87
CA SER A 1031 8.39 -10.16 45.09
C SER A 1031 7.52 -8.92 44.93
N GLU A 1032 7.79 -8.10 43.92
CA GLU A 1032 7.00 -6.91 43.60
C GLU A 1032 5.80 -7.31 42.72
N CYS A 1033 4.66 -7.53 43.36
CA CYS A 1033 3.36 -7.77 42.72
C CYS A 1033 2.27 -6.97 43.45
N GLY A 1034 1.33 -6.37 42.73
CA GLY A 1034 0.15 -5.69 43.28
C GLY A 1034 0.36 -4.23 43.68
N ARG A 1035 1.24 -3.47 43.01
CA ARG A 1035 1.35 -2.01 43.18
C ARG A 1035 0.18 -1.29 42.49
N GLY A 1036 -1.06 -1.57 42.89
CA GLY A 1036 -2.08 -0.53 42.79
C GLY A 1036 -1.65 0.62 43.70
N HIS A 1037 -1.73 1.87 43.24
CA HIS A 1037 -1.55 3.04 44.09
C HIS A 1037 -2.66 3.07 45.17
N SER A 1038 -2.58 2.18 46.16
CA SER A 1038 -3.22 2.38 47.43
C SER A 1038 -2.35 3.41 48.14
N LEU A 1039 -2.88 4.60 48.36
CA LEU A 1039 -2.39 5.46 49.42
C LEU A 1039 -2.36 4.60 50.69
N GLN A 1040 -1.18 4.08 51.05
CA GLN A 1040 -0.95 3.54 52.39
C GLN A 1040 -1.13 4.71 53.33
N SER A 1041 -2.37 4.87 53.80
CA SER A 1041 -2.69 5.82 54.85
C SER A 1041 -1.85 5.39 56.04
N SER A 1042 -0.92 6.25 56.46
CA SER A 1042 -0.07 5.93 57.60
C SER A 1042 -0.98 5.57 58.77
N ILE A 1043 -0.64 4.51 59.49
CA ILE A 1043 -1.39 4.06 60.68
C ILE A 1043 -1.53 5.23 61.68
N GLY A 1044 -0.57 6.16 61.67
CA GLY A 1044 -0.62 7.41 62.43
C GLY A 1044 -1.75 8.35 62.00
N VAL A 1045 -2.02 8.50 60.70
CA VAL A 1045 -3.13 9.34 60.19
C VAL A 1045 -4.50 8.72 60.51
N LEU A 1046 -4.63 7.40 60.37
CA LEU A 1046 -5.86 6.69 60.74
C LEU A 1046 -6.14 6.76 62.24
N LEU A 1047 -5.10 6.62 63.08
CA LEU A 1047 -5.21 6.81 64.52
C LEU A 1047 -5.54 8.27 64.89
N PHE A 1048 -4.95 9.24 64.18
CA PHE A 1048 -5.24 10.66 64.41
C PHE A 1048 -6.69 10.99 64.07
N ILE A 1049 -7.20 10.51 62.93
CA ILE A 1049 -8.59 10.69 62.51
C ILE A 1049 -9.55 10.03 63.52
N GLN A 1050 -9.27 8.79 63.94
CA GLN A 1050 -10.06 8.10 64.98
C GLN A 1050 -10.03 8.80 66.35
N LEU A 1051 -8.94 9.49 66.70
CA LEU A 1051 -8.82 10.26 67.95
C LEU A 1051 -9.47 11.65 67.86
N THR A 1052 -9.55 12.26 66.67
CA THR A 1052 -10.16 13.60 66.50
C THR A 1052 -11.66 13.57 66.26
N LEU A 1053 -12.21 12.50 65.67
CA LEU A 1053 -13.65 12.34 65.44
C LEU A 1053 -14.54 12.42 66.71
N PRO A 1054 -14.14 11.87 67.87
CA PRO A 1054 -14.88 12.02 69.12
C PRO A 1054 -14.84 13.45 69.67
N LEU A 1055 -13.76 14.20 69.42
CA LEU A 1055 -13.59 15.58 69.88
C LEU A 1055 -14.52 16.54 69.13
N PHE A 1056 -14.77 16.31 67.84
CA PHE A 1056 -15.76 17.07 67.06
C PHE A 1056 -17.21 16.70 67.42
N HIS A 1057 -17.47 15.45 67.81
CA HIS A 1057 -18.81 15.05 68.27
C HIS A 1057 -19.19 15.67 69.62
N LEU A 1058 -18.23 15.95 70.52
CA LEU A 1058 -18.52 16.66 71.77
C LEU A 1058 -18.81 18.16 71.57
N SER A 1059 -18.19 18.81 70.58
CA SER A 1059 -18.47 20.23 70.29
C SER A 1059 -19.86 20.46 69.68
N HIS A 1060 -20.49 19.45 69.10
CA HIS A 1060 -21.80 19.60 68.44
C HIS A 1060 -23.01 19.35 69.36
N MET A 1061 -22.80 18.79 70.56
CA MET A 1061 -23.86 18.59 71.57
C MET A 1061 -23.99 19.74 72.59
N GLN A 1062 -23.18 20.80 72.49
CA GLN A 1062 -23.34 22.02 73.31
C GLN A 1062 -24.07 23.16 72.59
N THR A 1063 -24.51 22.96 71.35
CA THR A 1063 -25.24 23.94 70.52
C THR A 1063 -26.54 23.37 69.92
N LEU A 1064 -27.22 22.50 70.68
CA LEU A 1064 -28.60 22.07 70.42
C LEU A 1064 -29.43 22.19 71.71
#